data_AF-A0A7X0A9Y6-F1
#
_entry.id   AF-A0A7X0A9Y6-F1
#
_cell.length_a   1.000
_cell.length_b   1.000
_cell.length_c   1.000
_cell.angle_alpha   90.00
_cell.angle_beta   90.00
_cell.angle_gamma   90.00
#
_symmetry.space_group_name_H-M   'P 1'
#
loop_
_entity.id
_entity.type
_entity.pdbx_description
1 polymer ?
#
loop_
_entity_poly.entity_id
_entity_poly.type
_entity_poly.pdbx_seq_one_letter_code
_entity_poly.pdbx_strand_id
1 'polypeptide(L)'
;MPKTIIVSNRLPVKISKTDNEYNLSSSEGGLATGLGSIYKQGDNVWIGWPGVEITEQQDKDNVTHQLKELSLIPVFLDQEEINQYYEGFSNEVLWPVFHYYASTYANYKQSNWDYYQAVNKKFGDVILSIAEPGDVIWIHDYQLLLLPALVRQQLPDVSIGFFLHIPFPSHEMFRLIPWRSELLEGMLGADLIGMHTFDDVRHFIGATTRILPVTSSSNIIATGERSIVVESFPMGIDEKKYASLPLQDDVKHQAELIENNFKGRKLILSVDRLDYSKGILQRLAAFELLLQLNPECIEHIALYMIVVPSRDNVPQYAHLRDEIDKKVGNINSIYRTMDWSPIHYYYRSFPIETLSALYTTADVCLVTPMRDGMNLVSKEYIASRINNDGVLIISEMAGASKELIDAIIVNPNNTGEVCRAILQAINMPVAEQIKRMIPMRQMVAKFNITHWVKIFMDKLKEVKLMQRSMQTRHVSNTTEQSIINRYIKTKKRIIFLDYDGTLVGFKSNIEQASPDKELHDIIQKLTEDPANQVVLISGRKHENLDEWFKHTNMYLIAEHGSWFKQQGTSWHKIAGLSDQWKQDIYPILETYVDRTPGSFIEEKTYSLAWHYRKAQSGLGELRAGELMNNLKYQASDKGLQLLTGDRVLEVKNMDVNKGKAALTLTEGKDYDFIIAFGDDYTDEDIFKALPDTAITIKVGSNLSAAKFYLRNPQEVRRLLTSFTKQVPVEAI
;
A
#
# COMPACT_ATOMS: atom_id res chain seq x y z
N MET A 1 24.25 -12.32 12.43
CA MET A 1 23.43 -12.51 11.22
C MET A 1 22.36 -11.41 11.23
N PRO A 2 21.83 -10.95 10.08
CA PRO A 2 20.76 -9.96 10.11
C PRO A 2 19.55 -10.55 10.84
N LYS A 3 19.00 -9.81 11.80
CA LYS A 3 17.84 -10.23 12.60
C LYS A 3 16.57 -9.55 12.13
N THR A 4 15.44 -10.17 12.45
CA THR A 4 14.11 -9.59 12.28
C THR A 4 13.66 -8.99 13.61
N ILE A 5 13.34 -7.71 13.60
CA ILE A 5 12.80 -6.94 14.71
C ILE A 5 11.31 -6.74 14.44
N ILE A 6 10.46 -7.46 15.15
CA ILE A 6 9.01 -7.30 15.08
C ILE A 6 8.60 -6.18 16.04
N VAL A 7 7.73 -5.29 15.59
CA VAL A 7 7.27 -4.16 16.41
C VAL A 7 5.75 -4.06 16.33
N SER A 8 5.09 -4.14 17.49
CA SER A 8 3.64 -3.90 17.60
C SER A 8 3.33 -3.16 18.88
N ASN A 9 2.16 -2.51 18.94
CA ASN A 9 1.75 -1.79 20.15
C ASN A 9 1.83 -2.65 21.41
N ARG A 10 1.31 -3.89 21.39
CA ARG A 10 1.37 -4.81 22.56
C ARG A 10 2.36 -5.94 22.33
N LEU A 11 3.03 -6.38 23.39
CA LEU A 11 3.80 -7.63 23.41
C LEU A 11 2.88 -8.86 23.37
N PRO A 12 3.38 -10.03 22.94
CA PRO A 12 2.64 -11.29 22.93
C PRO A 12 2.50 -11.94 24.32
N VAL A 13 2.52 -11.13 25.39
CA VAL A 13 2.37 -11.56 26.78
C VAL A 13 1.39 -10.68 27.54
N LYS A 14 0.76 -11.24 28.57
CA LYS A 14 -0.05 -10.55 29.55
C LYS A 14 0.72 -10.53 30.87
N ILE A 15 0.91 -9.32 31.38
CA ILE A 15 1.52 -9.11 32.70
C ILE A 15 0.41 -8.96 33.74
N SER A 16 0.49 -9.75 34.81
CA SER A 16 -0.37 -9.62 36.00
C SER A 16 0.50 -9.39 37.23
N LYS A 17 0.07 -8.48 38.12
CA LYS A 17 0.71 -8.27 39.41
C LYS A 17 0.03 -9.11 40.47
N THR A 18 0.77 -9.97 41.17
CA THR A 18 0.27 -10.82 42.26
C THR A 18 1.31 -10.78 43.38
N ASP A 19 0.89 -10.49 44.62
CA ASP A 19 1.79 -10.42 45.79
C ASP A 19 3.05 -9.56 45.60
N ASN A 20 2.91 -8.42 44.90
CA ASN A 20 3.99 -7.50 44.49
C ASN A 20 5.00 -8.04 43.46
N GLU A 21 4.80 -9.24 42.91
CA GLU A 21 5.58 -9.76 41.80
C GLU A 21 4.81 -9.66 40.47
N TYR A 22 5.55 -9.43 39.38
CA TYR A 22 5.02 -9.39 38.03
C TYR A 22 5.16 -10.78 37.40
N ASN A 23 4.01 -11.38 37.07
CA ASN A 23 3.91 -12.68 36.42
C ASN A 23 3.59 -12.51 34.93
N LEU A 24 4.30 -13.27 34.09
CA LEU A 24 4.13 -13.30 32.64
C LEU A 24 3.30 -14.51 32.21
N SER A 25 2.27 -14.27 31.43
CA SER A 25 1.49 -15.31 30.74
C SER A 25 1.42 -15.01 29.24
N SER A 26 1.23 -16.03 28.40
CA SER A 26 1.14 -15.82 26.95
C SER A 26 -0.18 -15.12 26.57
N SER A 27 -0.12 -14.18 25.62
CA SER A 27 -1.33 -13.54 25.08
C SER A 27 -2.01 -14.44 24.04
N GLU A 28 -3.33 -14.59 24.13
CA GLU A 28 -4.16 -15.43 23.25
C GLU A 28 -4.47 -14.81 21.86
N GLY A 29 -3.67 -13.84 21.39
CA GLY A 29 -3.93 -13.11 20.15
C GLY A 29 -3.48 -13.82 18.87
N GLY A 30 -4.23 -13.62 17.77
CA GLY A 30 -3.89 -14.19 16.45
C GLY A 30 -2.53 -13.75 15.90
N LEU A 31 -2.13 -12.48 16.11
CA LEU A 31 -0.81 -11.97 15.74
C LEU A 31 0.31 -12.62 16.56
N ALA A 32 0.13 -12.73 17.88
CA ALA A 32 1.09 -13.33 18.82
C ALA A 32 1.35 -14.81 18.50
N THR A 33 0.29 -15.57 18.22
CA THR A 33 0.39 -16.98 17.83
C THR A 33 1.11 -17.13 16.50
N GLY A 34 0.77 -16.29 15.52
CA GLY A 34 1.32 -16.33 14.18
C GLY A 34 2.79 -15.99 14.05
N LEU A 35 3.21 -14.93 14.73
CA LEU A 35 4.59 -14.45 14.70
C LEU A 35 5.49 -15.20 15.69
N GLY A 36 4.90 -16.01 16.59
CA GLY A 36 5.56 -16.91 17.53
C GLY A 36 6.71 -17.72 16.92
N SER A 37 6.52 -18.22 15.69
CA SER A 37 7.53 -19.01 15.00
C SER A 37 8.69 -18.20 14.43
N ILE A 38 8.60 -16.86 14.38
CA ILE A 38 9.64 -15.99 13.80
C ILE A 38 10.53 -15.42 14.89
N TYR A 39 9.96 -14.71 15.87
CA TYR A 39 10.78 -14.00 16.86
C TYR A 39 11.48 -14.95 17.84
N LYS A 40 10.99 -16.19 17.97
CA LYS A 40 11.65 -17.24 18.76
C LYS A 40 12.81 -17.94 18.02
N GLN A 41 13.14 -17.51 16.79
CA GLN A 41 14.25 -18.08 16.01
C GLN A 41 15.46 -17.15 16.03
N GLY A 42 16.64 -17.71 16.32
CA GLY A 42 17.92 -16.99 16.29
C GLY A 42 17.91 -15.77 17.21
N ASP A 43 18.47 -14.66 16.71
CA ASP A 43 18.57 -13.38 17.43
C ASP A 43 17.39 -12.43 17.14
N ASN A 44 16.27 -12.95 16.60
CA ASN A 44 15.08 -12.14 16.36
C ASN A 44 14.46 -11.67 17.68
N VAL A 45 13.80 -10.52 17.64
CA VAL A 45 13.20 -9.92 18.84
C VAL A 45 11.84 -9.29 18.53
N TRP A 46 11.01 -9.15 19.56
CA TRP A 46 9.73 -8.44 19.47
C TRP A 46 9.69 -7.27 20.46
N ILE A 47 9.53 -6.06 19.94
CA ILE A 47 9.36 -4.82 20.70
C ILE A 47 7.86 -4.48 20.86
N GLY A 48 7.43 -4.14 22.07
CA GLY A 48 6.06 -3.70 22.34
C GLY A 48 5.80 -3.24 23.76
N TRP A 49 4.65 -2.62 24.01
CA TRP A 49 4.21 -2.27 25.36
C TRP A 49 3.72 -3.52 26.12
N PRO A 50 4.12 -3.73 27.38
CA PRO A 50 3.71 -4.86 28.21
C PRO A 50 2.21 -4.89 28.60
N GLY A 51 1.45 -3.84 28.29
CA GLY A 51 0.00 -3.81 28.52
C GLY A 51 -0.42 -3.24 29.88
N VAL A 52 0.53 -2.87 30.74
CA VAL A 52 0.32 -2.25 32.05
C VAL A 52 1.34 -1.13 32.28
N GLU A 53 1.01 -0.17 33.14
CA GLU A 53 1.98 0.80 33.66
C GLU A 53 2.87 0.12 34.71
N ILE A 54 4.17 0.37 34.62
CA ILE A 54 5.16 -0.07 35.61
C ILE A 54 5.94 1.19 36.01
N THR A 55 5.81 1.61 37.26
CA THR A 55 6.33 2.90 37.74
C THR A 55 7.77 2.77 38.26
N GLU A 56 8.02 1.81 39.14
CA GLU A 56 9.31 1.62 39.82
C GLU A 56 10.40 1.13 38.86
N GLN A 57 11.60 1.74 38.91
CA GLN A 57 12.71 1.35 38.04
C GLN A 57 13.17 -0.09 38.29
N GLN A 58 13.18 -0.52 39.57
CA GLN A 58 13.49 -1.90 39.95
C GLN A 58 12.57 -2.91 39.25
N ASP A 59 11.27 -2.59 39.18
CA ASP A 59 10.28 -3.44 38.54
C ASP A 59 10.43 -3.45 37.01
N LYS A 60 10.75 -2.30 36.42
CA LYS A 60 11.08 -2.21 34.99
C LYS A 60 12.28 -3.08 34.64
N ASP A 61 13.33 -3.06 35.45
CA ASP A 61 14.54 -3.85 35.22
C ASP A 61 14.25 -5.35 35.34
N ASN A 62 13.51 -5.76 36.37
CA ASN A 62 13.07 -7.14 36.58
C ASN A 62 12.22 -7.65 35.40
N VAL A 63 11.21 -6.90 34.99
CA VAL A 63 10.34 -7.26 33.86
C VAL A 63 11.13 -7.29 32.55
N THR A 64 12.05 -6.35 32.34
CA THR A 64 12.94 -6.35 31.16
C THR A 64 13.81 -7.61 31.11
N HIS A 65 14.34 -8.05 32.26
CA HIS A 65 15.12 -9.29 32.33
C HIS A 65 14.27 -10.51 31.95
N GLN A 66 13.09 -10.67 32.55
CA GLN A 66 12.20 -11.81 32.25
C GLN A 66 11.74 -11.81 30.78
N LEU A 67 11.43 -10.64 30.21
CA LEU A 67 11.03 -10.50 28.81
C LEU A 67 12.17 -10.82 27.85
N LYS A 68 13.41 -10.46 28.20
CA LYS A 68 14.59 -10.73 27.38
C LYS A 68 14.83 -12.23 27.18
N GLU A 69 14.55 -13.05 28.19
CA GLU A 69 14.62 -14.53 28.08
C GLU A 69 13.62 -15.09 27.05
N LEU A 70 12.58 -14.34 26.72
CA LEU A 70 11.56 -14.69 25.73
C LEU A 70 11.78 -13.98 24.38
N SER A 71 12.93 -13.34 24.17
CA SER A 71 13.21 -12.49 23.00
C SER A 71 12.24 -11.31 22.86
N LEU A 72 11.74 -10.78 23.98
CA LEU A 72 10.82 -9.65 24.04
C LEU A 72 11.51 -8.42 24.64
N ILE A 73 11.19 -7.24 24.11
CA ILE A 73 11.75 -5.96 24.55
C ILE A 73 10.60 -5.00 24.87
N PRO A 74 10.46 -4.54 26.13
CA PRO A 74 9.36 -3.68 26.52
C PRO A 74 9.56 -2.23 26.06
N VAL A 75 8.46 -1.58 25.68
CA VAL A 75 8.30 -0.13 25.64
C VAL A 75 7.38 0.27 26.78
N PHE A 76 7.94 0.78 27.87
CA PHE A 76 7.13 1.20 29.02
C PHE A 76 6.37 2.48 28.70
N LEU A 77 5.07 2.50 28.99
CA LEU A 77 4.22 3.68 28.86
C LEU A 77 3.71 4.09 30.24
N ASP A 78 3.65 5.40 30.49
CA ASP A 78 2.97 5.95 31.65
C ASP A 78 1.45 6.06 31.42
N GLN A 79 0.70 6.34 32.49
CA GLN A 79 -0.76 6.39 32.42
C GLN A 79 -1.29 7.47 31.46
N GLU A 80 -0.61 8.62 31.35
CA GLU A 80 -1.05 9.70 30.45
C GLU A 80 -0.79 9.34 28.98
N GLU A 81 0.37 8.73 28.69
CA GLU A 81 0.66 8.13 27.39
C GLU A 81 -0.40 7.07 27.03
N ILE A 82 -0.75 6.17 27.95
CA ILE A 82 -1.81 5.16 27.70
C ILE A 82 -3.14 5.84 27.35
N ASN A 83 -3.53 6.86 28.10
CA ASN A 83 -4.80 7.56 27.92
C ASN A 83 -4.83 8.37 26.61
N GLN A 84 -3.78 9.14 26.28
CA GLN A 84 -3.81 10.07 25.14
C GLN A 84 -3.40 9.40 23.83
N TYR A 85 -2.44 8.45 23.85
CA TYR A 85 -1.99 7.74 22.65
C TYR A 85 -2.85 6.52 22.31
N TYR A 86 -3.07 5.62 23.28
CA TYR A 86 -3.74 4.34 23.00
C TYR A 86 -5.25 4.48 23.09
N GLU A 87 -5.78 4.98 24.20
CA GLU A 87 -7.23 5.21 24.34
C GLU A 87 -7.67 6.38 23.47
N GLY A 88 -6.94 7.49 23.49
CA GLY A 88 -7.18 8.72 22.72
C GLY A 88 -6.93 8.56 21.22
N PHE A 89 -5.73 8.85 20.72
CA PHE A 89 -5.51 8.94 19.27
C PHE A 89 -5.80 7.62 18.53
N SER A 90 -5.29 6.51 19.05
CA SER A 90 -5.43 5.22 18.39
C SER A 90 -6.90 4.76 18.37
N ASN A 91 -7.61 4.81 19.51
CA ASN A 91 -8.95 4.22 19.63
C ASN A 91 -10.11 5.22 19.55
N GLU A 92 -9.91 6.53 19.76
CA GLU A 92 -10.90 7.59 19.54
C GLU A 92 -10.70 8.37 18.22
N VAL A 93 -9.61 8.19 17.48
CA VAL A 93 -9.44 8.84 16.14
C VAL A 93 -9.28 7.79 15.05
N LEU A 94 -8.18 7.04 15.08
CA LEU A 94 -7.84 6.13 13.98
C LEU A 94 -8.85 4.98 13.85
N TRP A 95 -9.16 4.30 14.95
CA TRP A 95 -10.10 3.18 14.94
C TRP A 95 -11.49 3.56 14.38
N PRO A 96 -12.19 4.61 14.86
CA PRO A 96 -13.44 5.07 14.27
C PRO A 96 -13.33 5.41 12.78
N VAL A 97 -12.33 6.18 12.37
CA VAL A 97 -12.20 6.63 10.97
C VAL A 97 -11.96 5.45 10.04
N PHE A 98 -11.04 4.55 10.40
CA PHE A 98 -10.68 3.40 9.58
C PHE A 98 -11.82 2.37 9.48
N HIS A 99 -12.74 2.37 10.45
CA HIS A 99 -13.95 1.55 10.44
C HIS A 99 -15.21 2.30 9.96
N TYR A 100 -15.07 3.49 9.36
CA TYR A 100 -16.17 4.28 8.78
C TYR A 100 -17.20 4.83 9.79
N TYR A 101 -16.81 4.98 11.05
CA TYR A 101 -17.63 5.56 12.12
C TYR A 101 -17.16 6.95 12.58
N ALA A 102 -16.47 7.69 11.71
CA ALA A 102 -15.87 8.97 12.08
C ALA A 102 -16.88 9.98 12.64
N SER A 103 -18.05 10.11 12.01
CA SER A 103 -19.07 11.09 12.42
C SER A 103 -19.68 10.80 13.80
N THR A 104 -19.67 9.54 14.23
CA THR A 104 -20.29 9.11 15.49
C THR A 104 -19.28 9.04 16.63
N TYR A 105 -18.06 8.58 16.36
CA TYR A 105 -17.10 8.22 17.41
C TYR A 105 -15.74 8.91 17.31
N ALA A 106 -15.38 9.58 16.20
CA ALA A 106 -14.06 10.21 16.11
C ALA A 106 -13.98 11.51 16.94
N ASN A 107 -12.93 11.64 17.74
CA ASN A 107 -12.69 12.78 18.62
C ASN A 107 -11.30 13.41 18.37
N TYR A 108 -11.27 14.51 17.63
CA TYR A 108 -10.02 15.15 17.22
C TYR A 108 -9.50 16.10 18.29
N LYS A 109 -8.49 15.67 19.05
CA LYS A 109 -7.80 16.49 20.06
C LYS A 109 -6.31 16.61 19.72
N GLN A 110 -5.77 17.82 19.79
CA GLN A 110 -4.35 18.07 19.56
C GLN A 110 -3.46 17.33 20.57
N SER A 111 -3.86 17.27 21.86
CA SER A 111 -3.11 16.52 22.88
C SER A 111 -2.93 15.04 22.50
N ASN A 112 -4.00 14.39 22.03
CA ASN A 112 -3.95 12.99 21.58
C ASN A 112 -2.88 12.82 20.48
N TRP A 113 -2.82 13.75 19.52
CA TRP A 113 -1.82 13.72 18.45
C TRP A 113 -0.39 13.92 18.96
N ASP A 114 -0.17 14.88 19.84
CA ASP A 114 1.16 15.17 20.39
C ASP A 114 1.72 13.93 21.12
N TYR A 115 0.90 13.25 21.93
CA TYR A 115 1.27 11.98 22.56
C TYR A 115 1.44 10.84 21.55
N TYR A 116 0.67 10.83 20.47
CA TYR A 116 0.84 9.85 19.41
C TYR A 116 2.19 9.95 18.71
N GLN A 117 2.67 11.17 18.45
CA GLN A 117 4.02 11.41 17.96
C GLN A 117 5.07 11.01 19.01
N ALA A 118 4.90 11.42 20.27
CA ALA A 118 5.84 11.13 21.35
C ALA A 118 6.04 9.63 21.58
N VAL A 119 4.95 8.86 21.64
CA VAL A 119 5.01 7.41 21.82
C VAL A 119 5.61 6.72 20.59
N ASN A 120 5.23 7.11 19.36
CA ASN A 120 5.89 6.56 18.16
C ASN A 120 7.40 6.83 18.16
N LYS A 121 7.84 8.01 18.62
CA LYS A 121 9.26 8.30 18.80
C LYS A 121 9.91 7.39 19.85
N LYS A 122 9.25 7.12 20.97
CA LYS A 122 9.73 6.20 22.02
C LYS A 122 9.94 4.78 21.50
N PHE A 123 9.01 4.28 20.69
CA PHE A 123 9.19 3.02 19.96
C PHE A 123 10.41 3.07 19.01
N GLY A 124 10.58 4.18 18.29
CA GLY A 124 11.74 4.43 17.44
C GLY A 124 13.06 4.40 18.22
N ASP A 125 13.13 5.11 19.35
CA ASP A 125 14.32 5.17 20.21
C ASP A 125 14.74 3.77 20.70
N VAL A 126 13.78 2.90 21.05
CA VAL A 126 14.06 1.50 21.42
C VAL A 126 14.59 0.69 20.24
N ILE A 127 14.01 0.82 19.05
CA ILE A 127 14.51 0.15 17.83
C ILE A 127 15.96 0.57 17.55
N LEU A 128 16.25 1.87 17.59
CA LEU A 128 17.57 2.42 17.29
C LEU A 128 18.65 1.97 18.28
N SER A 129 18.27 1.62 19.52
CA SER A 129 19.20 1.10 20.51
C SER A 129 19.72 -0.33 20.22
N ILE A 130 19.04 -1.08 19.34
CA ILE A 130 19.36 -2.49 19.07
C ILE A 130 19.53 -2.84 17.58
N ALA A 131 19.04 -2.00 16.67
CA ALA A 131 19.03 -2.29 15.24
C ALA A 131 20.43 -2.13 14.64
N GLU A 132 20.84 -3.11 13.84
CA GLU A 132 22.13 -3.12 13.15
C GLU A 132 21.93 -3.01 11.62
N PRO A 133 22.96 -2.56 10.87
CA PRO A 133 22.91 -2.54 9.41
C PRO A 133 22.57 -3.92 8.83
N GLY A 134 21.54 -3.97 7.99
CA GLY A 134 21.08 -5.19 7.33
C GLY A 134 19.87 -5.85 8.01
N ASP A 135 19.50 -5.43 9.22
CA ASP A 135 18.31 -5.93 9.91
C ASP A 135 17.01 -5.64 9.14
N VAL A 136 15.99 -6.43 9.46
CA VAL A 136 14.63 -6.26 8.97
C VAL A 136 13.75 -5.79 10.11
N ILE A 137 13.12 -4.63 9.96
CA ILE A 137 12.19 -4.07 10.93
C ILE A 137 10.78 -4.27 10.38
N TRP A 138 9.96 -5.05 11.08
CA TRP A 138 8.58 -5.34 10.68
C TRP A 138 7.60 -4.70 11.66
N ILE A 139 7.01 -3.58 11.25
CA ILE A 139 6.13 -2.74 12.05
C ILE A 139 4.68 -3.14 11.80
N HIS A 140 3.89 -3.23 12.87
CA HIS A 140 2.51 -3.64 12.81
C HIS A 140 1.55 -2.58 13.35
N ASP A 141 0.53 -2.36 12.53
CA ASP A 141 -0.78 -1.81 12.86
C ASP A 141 -0.87 -0.30 13.10
N TYR A 142 -2.13 0.14 13.23
CA TYR A 142 -2.53 1.54 13.21
C TYR A 142 -2.03 2.38 14.37
N GLN A 143 -1.49 1.80 15.45
CA GLN A 143 -0.94 2.60 16.54
C GLN A 143 0.49 3.10 16.23
N LEU A 144 1.13 2.57 15.17
CA LEU A 144 2.53 2.84 14.84
C LEU A 144 2.71 3.39 13.41
N LEU A 145 1.74 4.15 12.91
CA LEU A 145 1.76 4.67 11.52
C LEU A 145 2.92 5.63 11.22
N LEU A 146 3.49 6.29 12.23
CA LEU A 146 4.61 7.24 12.04
C LEU A 146 5.97 6.56 12.10
N LEU A 147 6.02 5.39 12.75
CA LEU A 147 7.24 4.70 13.08
C LEU A 147 8.12 4.36 11.86
N PRO A 148 7.59 3.93 10.69
CA PRO A 148 8.44 3.61 9.54
C PRO A 148 9.31 4.80 9.10
N ALA A 149 8.74 6.01 9.03
CA ALA A 149 9.49 7.21 8.66
C ALA A 149 10.49 7.63 9.74
N LEU A 150 10.11 7.55 11.02
CA LEU A 150 10.99 7.89 12.14
C LEU A 150 12.24 7.01 12.16
N VAL A 151 12.08 5.70 11.96
CA VAL A 151 13.19 4.75 11.85
C VAL A 151 14.04 5.05 10.61
N ARG A 152 13.40 5.25 9.45
CA ARG A 152 14.08 5.51 8.17
C ARG A 152 14.98 6.75 8.22
N GLN A 153 14.57 7.79 8.94
CA GLN A 153 15.35 9.03 9.07
C GLN A 153 16.72 8.79 9.72
N GLN A 154 16.82 7.82 10.64
CA GLN A 154 18.06 7.50 11.35
C GLN A 154 18.79 6.31 10.71
N LEU A 155 18.05 5.37 10.11
CA LEU A 155 18.57 4.18 9.44
C LEU A 155 18.11 4.15 7.97
N PRO A 156 18.75 4.92 7.07
CA PRO A 156 18.28 5.11 5.69
C PRO A 156 18.25 3.82 4.86
N ASP A 157 19.13 2.85 5.14
CA ASP A 157 19.29 1.64 4.33
C ASP A 157 18.56 0.40 4.86
N VAL A 158 18.03 0.45 6.10
CA VAL A 158 17.43 -0.70 6.77
C VAL A 158 16.22 -1.24 6.00
N SER A 159 15.88 -2.52 6.15
CA SER A 159 14.69 -3.06 5.48
C SER A 159 13.46 -2.85 6.37
N ILE A 160 12.46 -2.10 5.90
CA ILE A 160 11.26 -1.82 6.70
C ILE A 160 10.02 -2.39 6.02
N GLY A 161 9.35 -3.33 6.68
CA GLY A 161 8.00 -3.75 6.34
C GLY A 161 7.00 -3.09 7.29
N PHE A 162 5.87 -2.63 6.78
CA PHE A 162 4.73 -2.19 7.58
C PHE A 162 3.50 -3.01 7.22
N PHE A 163 2.72 -3.47 8.20
CA PHE A 163 1.47 -4.19 7.94
C PHE A 163 0.31 -3.61 8.75
N LEU A 164 -0.78 -3.20 8.07
CA LEU A 164 -2.01 -2.70 8.69
C LEU A 164 -3.04 -3.83 8.87
N HIS A 165 -3.48 -4.08 10.11
CA HIS A 165 -4.42 -5.18 10.41
C HIS A 165 -5.89 -4.77 10.41
N ILE A 166 -6.14 -3.46 10.42
CA ILE A 166 -7.48 -2.89 10.28
C ILE A 166 -7.74 -2.47 8.82
N PRO A 167 -8.99 -2.24 8.40
CA PRO A 167 -9.28 -1.74 7.06
C PRO A 167 -8.59 -0.39 6.81
N PHE A 168 -8.23 -0.11 5.56
CA PHE A 168 -7.85 1.26 5.17
C PHE A 168 -9.06 1.97 4.53
N PRO A 169 -9.47 3.13 5.07
CA PRO A 169 -10.70 3.78 4.62
C PRO A 169 -10.49 4.52 3.30
N SER A 170 -11.59 4.76 2.57
CA SER A 170 -11.55 5.57 1.34
C SER A 170 -11.03 6.98 1.63
N HIS A 171 -10.52 7.67 0.61
CA HIS A 171 -10.02 9.04 0.72
C HIS A 171 -11.01 10.00 1.43
N GLU A 172 -12.31 9.88 1.14
CA GLU A 172 -13.34 10.74 1.73
C GLU A 172 -13.44 10.60 3.25
N MET A 173 -13.18 9.40 3.76
CA MET A 173 -13.19 9.13 5.19
C MET A 173 -11.82 9.45 5.81
N PHE A 174 -10.73 9.07 5.13
CA PHE A 174 -9.36 9.35 5.61
C PHE A 174 -9.07 10.84 5.73
N ARG A 175 -9.59 11.68 4.80
CA ARG A 175 -9.34 13.13 4.82
C ARG A 175 -9.94 13.86 6.02
N LEU A 176 -10.84 13.22 6.78
CA LEU A 176 -11.39 13.78 8.01
C LEU A 176 -10.33 13.91 9.12
N ILE A 177 -9.24 13.15 9.04
CA ILE A 177 -8.13 13.25 9.99
C ILE A 177 -7.36 14.56 9.74
N PRO A 178 -7.18 15.43 10.75
CA PRO A 178 -6.41 16.66 10.59
C PRO A 178 -4.96 16.40 10.17
N TRP A 179 -4.29 15.44 10.83
CA TRP A 179 -2.89 15.04 10.63
C TRP A 179 -2.68 13.96 9.56
N ARG A 180 -3.56 13.93 8.55
CA ARG A 180 -3.59 12.90 7.51
C ARG A 180 -2.30 12.84 6.67
N SER A 181 -1.65 13.98 6.44
CA SER A 181 -0.43 14.04 5.63
C SER A 181 0.72 13.37 6.37
N GLU A 182 0.89 13.70 7.64
CA GLU A 182 1.93 13.17 8.54
C GLU A 182 1.79 11.66 8.72
N LEU A 183 0.55 11.15 8.84
CA LEU A 183 0.29 9.71 8.92
C LEU A 183 0.71 8.98 7.63
N LEU A 184 0.38 9.53 6.46
CA LEU A 184 0.75 8.93 5.18
C LEU A 184 2.27 8.98 4.94
N GLU A 185 2.90 10.12 5.24
CA GLU A 185 4.36 10.26 5.20
C GLU A 185 5.06 9.28 6.15
N GLY A 186 4.49 9.10 7.34
CA GLY A 186 4.87 8.09 8.31
C GLY A 186 4.94 6.69 7.70
N MET A 187 3.84 6.27 7.07
CA MET A 187 3.72 4.95 6.44
C MET A 187 4.68 4.80 5.24
N LEU A 188 4.86 5.84 4.43
CA LEU A 188 5.78 5.85 3.28
C LEU A 188 7.27 5.73 3.66
N GLY A 189 7.61 5.77 4.95
CA GLY A 189 8.95 5.38 5.44
C GLY A 189 9.29 3.90 5.21
N ALA A 190 8.27 3.03 5.06
CA ALA A 190 8.44 1.61 4.77
C ALA A 190 8.99 1.36 3.34
N ASP A 191 9.49 0.16 3.11
CA ASP A 191 9.82 -0.37 1.78
C ASP A 191 8.62 -1.15 1.20
N LEU A 192 7.95 -1.93 2.04
CA LEU A 192 6.72 -2.66 1.73
C LEU A 192 5.62 -2.32 2.73
N ILE A 193 4.45 -1.93 2.23
CA ILE A 193 3.23 -1.71 3.00
C ILE A 193 2.25 -2.84 2.66
N GLY A 194 1.93 -3.66 3.65
CA GLY A 194 0.94 -4.73 3.54
C GLY A 194 -0.40 -4.36 4.15
N MET A 195 -1.47 -4.82 3.51
CA MET A 195 -2.85 -4.71 4.02
C MET A 195 -3.57 -6.04 3.83
N HIS A 196 -4.76 -6.21 4.39
CA HIS A 196 -5.50 -7.47 4.25
C HIS A 196 -6.13 -7.66 2.87
N THR A 197 -6.77 -6.62 2.32
CA THR A 197 -7.54 -6.73 1.08
C THR A 197 -7.01 -5.81 -0.02
N PHE A 198 -7.33 -6.14 -1.26
CA PHE A 198 -7.00 -5.28 -2.41
C PHE A 198 -7.77 -3.95 -2.37
N ASP A 199 -8.97 -3.92 -1.78
CA ASP A 199 -9.74 -2.68 -1.61
C ASP A 199 -8.99 -1.70 -0.69
N ASP A 200 -8.41 -2.20 0.41
CA ASP A 200 -7.59 -1.39 1.32
C ASP A 200 -6.37 -0.79 0.59
N VAL A 201 -5.68 -1.60 -0.23
CA VAL A 201 -4.53 -1.16 -1.05
C VAL A 201 -4.93 -0.03 -2.00
N ARG A 202 -6.07 -0.18 -2.70
CA ARG A 202 -6.58 0.85 -3.61
C ARG A 202 -6.94 2.13 -2.88
N HIS A 203 -7.58 2.01 -1.71
CA HIS A 203 -7.91 3.17 -0.89
C HIS A 203 -6.67 3.90 -0.38
N PHE A 204 -5.64 3.16 0.05
CA PHE A 204 -4.37 3.74 0.48
C PHE A 204 -3.68 4.51 -0.64
N ILE A 205 -3.53 3.89 -1.82
CA ILE A 205 -2.93 4.55 -2.98
C ILE A 205 -3.73 5.80 -3.35
N GLY A 206 -5.07 5.69 -3.42
CA GLY A 206 -5.94 6.81 -3.76
C GLY A 206 -5.95 7.94 -2.72
N ALA A 207 -5.82 7.64 -1.43
CA ALA A 207 -5.67 8.66 -0.39
C ALA A 207 -4.29 9.33 -0.49
N THR A 208 -3.26 8.54 -0.70
CA THR A 208 -1.87 8.99 -0.75
C THR A 208 -1.61 9.94 -1.93
N THR A 209 -2.02 9.58 -3.15
CA THR A 209 -1.78 10.40 -4.35
C THR A 209 -2.64 11.67 -4.41
N ARG A 210 -3.72 11.75 -3.61
CA ARG A 210 -4.55 12.95 -3.50
C ARG A 210 -4.09 13.92 -2.41
N ILE A 211 -3.48 13.39 -1.35
CA ILE A 211 -3.08 14.19 -0.17
C ILE A 211 -1.62 14.62 -0.27
N LEU A 212 -0.75 13.73 -0.77
CA LEU A 212 0.69 13.98 -0.89
C LEU A 212 1.09 14.20 -2.36
N PRO A 213 2.16 14.97 -2.63
CA PRO A 213 2.66 15.23 -3.98
C PRO A 213 3.50 14.04 -4.51
N VAL A 214 2.91 12.84 -4.51
CA VAL A 214 3.55 11.59 -4.95
C VAL A 214 2.78 10.97 -6.11
N THR A 215 3.50 10.26 -6.97
CA THR A 215 2.91 9.52 -8.08
C THR A 215 2.86 8.03 -7.77
N SER A 216 1.88 7.34 -8.35
CA SER A 216 1.76 5.90 -8.25
C SER A 216 1.70 5.28 -9.64
N SER A 217 2.42 4.17 -9.82
CA SER A 217 2.26 3.28 -10.97
C SER A 217 1.84 1.91 -10.46
N SER A 218 0.63 1.48 -10.83
CA SER A 218 0.02 0.25 -10.30
C SER A 218 -0.01 0.27 -8.76
N ASN A 219 0.75 -0.61 -8.12
CA ASN A 219 0.83 -0.74 -6.68
C ASN A 219 2.17 -0.21 -6.09
N ILE A 220 2.90 0.59 -6.88
CA ILE A 220 4.16 1.21 -6.49
C ILE A 220 3.94 2.72 -6.34
N ILE A 221 4.34 3.27 -5.20
CA ILE A 221 4.37 4.71 -4.93
C ILE A 221 5.82 5.20 -5.01
N ALA A 222 6.07 6.22 -5.81
CA ALA A 222 7.39 6.82 -5.95
C ALA A 222 7.54 7.99 -4.97
N THR A 223 8.53 7.93 -4.07
CA THR A 223 8.88 9.01 -3.14
C THR A 223 10.34 9.39 -3.32
N GLY A 224 10.61 10.44 -4.09
CA GLY A 224 11.98 10.87 -4.40
C GLY A 224 12.80 9.73 -4.98
N GLU A 225 13.72 9.18 -4.18
CA GLU A 225 14.67 8.14 -4.58
C GLU A 225 14.20 6.70 -4.30
N ARG A 226 13.06 6.52 -3.63
CA ARG A 226 12.56 5.19 -3.24
C ARG A 226 11.25 4.85 -3.93
N SER A 227 11.12 3.58 -4.28
CA SER A 227 9.87 2.95 -4.68
C SER A 227 9.32 2.16 -3.50
N ILE A 228 8.15 2.55 -3.01
CA ILE A 228 7.40 1.83 -1.98
C ILE A 228 6.39 0.93 -2.67
N VAL A 229 6.38 -0.34 -2.30
CA VAL A 229 5.37 -1.28 -2.79
C VAL A 229 4.23 -1.37 -1.78
N VAL A 230 3.00 -1.35 -2.26
CA VAL A 230 1.79 -1.54 -1.47
C VAL A 230 1.08 -2.80 -1.97
N GLU A 231 0.78 -3.77 -1.12
CA GLU A 231 0.19 -5.03 -1.58
C GLU A 231 -0.71 -5.67 -0.50
N SER A 232 -1.64 -6.51 -0.96
CA SER A 232 -2.58 -7.20 -0.08
C SER A 232 -2.05 -8.58 0.29
N PHE A 233 -1.97 -8.86 1.59
CA PHE A 233 -1.65 -10.17 2.15
C PHE A 233 -2.74 -10.55 3.17
N PRO A 234 -3.75 -11.34 2.79
CA PRO A 234 -4.78 -11.77 3.71
C PRO A 234 -4.17 -12.64 4.82
N MET A 235 -4.42 -12.29 6.07
CA MET A 235 -3.83 -13.00 7.20
C MET A 235 -4.64 -14.27 7.51
N GLY A 236 -3.94 -15.39 7.65
CA GLY A 236 -4.50 -16.67 8.07
C GLY A 236 -4.39 -16.91 9.58
N ILE A 237 -4.81 -18.10 10.01
CA ILE A 237 -4.65 -18.60 11.37
C ILE A 237 -3.61 -19.73 11.42
N ASP A 238 -3.25 -20.17 12.63
CA ASP A 238 -2.57 -21.45 12.82
C ASP A 238 -3.59 -22.60 12.64
N GLU A 239 -3.87 -22.94 11.38
CA GLU A 239 -4.88 -23.93 11.05
C GLU A 239 -4.61 -25.29 11.69
N LYS A 240 -3.34 -25.72 11.77
CA LYS A 240 -2.97 -27.00 12.37
C LYS A 240 -3.36 -27.06 13.85
N LYS A 241 -3.12 -25.97 14.58
CA LYS A 241 -3.52 -25.85 15.98
C LYS A 241 -5.04 -26.05 16.12
N TYR A 242 -5.84 -25.25 15.41
CA TYR A 242 -7.31 -25.31 15.50
C TYR A 242 -7.92 -26.61 14.95
N ALA A 243 -7.31 -27.23 13.93
CA ALA A 243 -7.75 -28.53 13.42
C ALA A 243 -7.41 -29.70 14.36
N SER A 244 -6.40 -29.55 15.22
CA SER A 244 -5.98 -30.59 16.18
C SER A 244 -6.72 -30.55 17.51
N LEU A 245 -7.16 -29.37 17.97
CA LEU A 245 -7.86 -29.19 19.25
C LEU A 245 -9.10 -30.08 19.38
N PRO A 246 -10.01 -30.20 18.38
CA PRO A 246 -11.18 -31.07 18.46
C PRO A 246 -10.86 -32.56 18.64
N LEU A 247 -9.61 -32.98 18.41
CA LEU A 247 -9.16 -34.36 18.57
C LEU A 247 -8.67 -34.66 20.00
N GLN A 248 -8.46 -33.64 20.83
CA GLN A 248 -8.03 -33.79 22.22
C GLN A 248 -9.18 -34.24 23.11
N ASP A 249 -8.89 -35.08 24.10
CA ASP A 249 -9.91 -35.76 24.92
C ASP A 249 -10.70 -34.78 25.82
N ASP A 250 -10.04 -33.73 26.31
CA ASP A 250 -10.68 -32.66 27.08
C ASP A 250 -11.65 -31.82 26.24
N VAL A 251 -11.27 -31.47 25.00
CA VAL A 251 -12.11 -30.75 24.05
C VAL A 251 -13.29 -31.62 23.61
N LYS A 252 -13.08 -32.91 23.34
CA LYS A 252 -14.17 -33.86 23.03
C LYS A 252 -15.17 -33.95 24.19
N HIS A 253 -14.68 -34.09 25.42
CA HIS A 253 -15.55 -34.14 26.58
C HIS A 253 -16.36 -32.84 26.75
N GLN A 254 -15.75 -31.67 26.55
CA GLN A 254 -16.47 -30.40 26.56
C GLN A 254 -17.49 -30.29 25.42
N ALA A 255 -17.16 -30.77 24.22
CA ALA A 255 -18.08 -30.79 23.08
C ALA A 255 -19.29 -31.69 23.39
N GLU A 256 -19.08 -32.90 23.92
CA GLU A 256 -20.17 -33.80 24.34
C GLU A 256 -21.08 -33.16 25.39
N LEU A 257 -20.52 -32.41 26.36
CA LEU A 257 -21.32 -31.68 27.34
C LEU A 257 -22.17 -30.58 26.68
N ILE A 258 -21.61 -29.83 25.73
CA ILE A 258 -22.34 -28.80 24.98
C ILE A 258 -23.44 -29.45 24.14
N GLU A 259 -23.14 -30.52 23.39
CA GLU A 259 -24.11 -31.27 22.59
C GLU A 259 -25.28 -31.77 23.43
N ASN A 260 -25.00 -32.33 24.62
CA ASN A 260 -26.04 -32.81 25.53
C ASN A 260 -26.91 -31.65 26.07
N ASN A 261 -26.31 -30.51 26.40
CA ASN A 261 -27.04 -29.33 26.90
C ASN A 261 -27.95 -28.69 25.83
N PHE A 262 -27.55 -28.78 24.56
CA PHE A 262 -28.31 -28.24 23.43
C PHE A 262 -29.01 -29.32 22.60
N LYS A 263 -29.18 -30.53 23.16
CA LYS A 263 -29.77 -31.67 22.46
C LYS A 263 -31.15 -31.34 21.90
N GLY A 264 -31.35 -31.61 20.61
CA GLY A 264 -32.60 -31.31 19.90
C GLY A 264 -32.77 -29.85 19.48
N ARG A 265 -31.74 -29.01 19.66
CA ARG A 265 -31.72 -27.59 19.29
C ARG A 265 -30.54 -27.30 18.37
N LYS A 266 -30.70 -26.32 17.49
CA LYS A 266 -29.60 -25.79 16.66
C LYS A 266 -28.84 -24.71 17.40
N LEU A 267 -27.53 -24.87 17.49
CA LEU A 267 -26.64 -23.94 18.19
C LEU A 267 -26.04 -22.93 17.20
N ILE A 268 -26.33 -21.65 17.39
CA ILE A 268 -25.75 -20.54 16.63
C ILE A 268 -24.69 -19.90 17.52
N LEU A 269 -23.43 -19.90 17.08
CA LEU A 269 -22.31 -19.35 17.81
C LEU A 269 -21.90 -17.99 17.26
N SER A 270 -21.65 -17.07 18.17
CA SER A 270 -21.11 -15.75 17.90
C SER A 270 -20.01 -15.43 18.92
N VAL A 271 -18.82 -15.09 18.42
CA VAL A 271 -17.65 -14.75 19.24
C VAL A 271 -17.06 -13.44 18.75
N ASP A 272 -17.11 -12.41 19.58
CA ASP A 272 -16.61 -11.07 19.24
C ASP A 272 -15.98 -10.41 20.46
N ARG A 273 -15.14 -9.40 20.20
CA ARG A 273 -14.81 -8.41 21.24
C ARG A 273 -15.94 -7.40 21.36
N LEU A 274 -16.11 -6.78 22.53
CA LEU A 274 -16.98 -5.62 22.66
C LEU A 274 -16.44 -4.48 21.79
N ASP A 275 -17.07 -4.27 20.63
CA ASP A 275 -16.70 -3.22 19.68
C ASP A 275 -17.88 -2.93 18.75
N TYR A 276 -18.12 -1.65 18.47
CA TYR A 276 -19.23 -1.22 17.61
C TYR A 276 -19.04 -1.70 16.16
N SER A 277 -17.81 -2.00 15.73
CA SER A 277 -17.55 -2.53 14.39
C SER A 277 -18.11 -3.93 14.18
N LYS A 278 -18.43 -4.66 15.27
CA LYS A 278 -18.87 -6.07 15.23
C LYS A 278 -20.35 -6.28 14.97
N GLY A 279 -21.15 -5.21 14.94
CA GLY A 279 -22.56 -5.28 14.57
C GLY A 279 -23.41 -6.13 15.52
N ILE A 280 -23.04 -6.21 16.80
CA ILE A 280 -23.71 -7.08 17.79
C ILE A 280 -25.19 -6.69 17.95
N LEU A 281 -25.50 -5.39 17.99
CA LEU A 281 -26.90 -4.92 18.09
C LEU A 281 -27.73 -5.29 16.85
N GLN A 282 -27.16 -5.15 15.65
CA GLN A 282 -27.80 -5.53 14.38
C GLN A 282 -28.05 -7.04 14.33
N ARG A 283 -27.10 -7.83 14.82
CA ARG A 283 -27.23 -9.29 14.96
C ARG A 283 -28.37 -9.67 15.89
N LEU A 284 -28.45 -9.05 17.06
CA LEU A 284 -29.54 -9.27 18.02
C LEU A 284 -30.89 -8.88 17.41
N ALA A 285 -30.96 -7.77 16.66
CA ALA A 285 -32.17 -7.38 15.95
C ALA A 285 -32.58 -8.39 14.86
N ALA A 286 -31.63 -8.96 14.12
CA ALA A 286 -31.91 -9.99 13.12
C ALA A 286 -32.39 -11.29 13.76
N PHE A 287 -31.83 -11.67 14.91
CA PHE A 287 -32.24 -12.85 15.67
C PHE A 287 -33.63 -12.67 16.30
N GLU A 288 -33.93 -11.49 16.85
CA GLU A 288 -35.28 -11.16 17.32
C GLU A 288 -36.31 -11.23 16.16
N LEU A 289 -35.98 -10.64 15.01
CA LEU A 289 -36.83 -10.69 13.82
C LEU A 289 -37.07 -12.14 13.34
N LEU A 290 -36.05 -13.00 13.41
CA LEU A 290 -36.19 -14.43 13.11
C LEU A 290 -37.25 -15.08 14.00
N LEU A 291 -37.17 -14.88 15.31
CA LEU A 291 -38.13 -15.45 16.28
C LEU A 291 -39.55 -14.88 16.10
N GLN A 292 -39.68 -13.62 15.68
CA GLN A 292 -40.97 -13.01 15.38
C GLN A 292 -41.64 -13.60 14.14
N LEU A 293 -40.87 -13.81 13.08
CA LEU A 293 -41.39 -14.23 11.78
C LEU A 293 -41.50 -15.75 11.62
N ASN A 294 -40.76 -16.53 12.41
CA ASN A 294 -40.66 -17.98 12.30
C ASN A 294 -40.87 -18.62 13.68
N PRO A 295 -42.13 -18.68 14.18
CA PRO A 295 -42.44 -19.26 15.48
C PRO A 295 -41.97 -20.73 15.63
N GLU A 296 -41.79 -21.46 14.52
CA GLU A 296 -41.23 -22.80 14.50
C GLU A 296 -39.75 -22.87 14.93
N CYS A 297 -39.05 -21.73 15.00
CA CYS A 297 -37.69 -21.66 15.53
C CYS A 297 -37.66 -21.56 17.06
N ILE A 298 -38.76 -21.16 17.69
CA ILE A 298 -38.89 -21.04 19.15
C ILE A 298 -38.63 -22.41 19.78
N GLU A 299 -37.82 -22.45 20.85
CA GLU A 299 -37.36 -23.68 21.53
C GLU A 299 -36.46 -24.63 20.70
N HIS A 300 -36.31 -24.40 19.40
CA HIS A 300 -35.52 -25.22 18.48
C HIS A 300 -34.16 -24.64 18.13
N ILE A 301 -33.88 -23.38 18.45
CA ILE A 301 -32.57 -22.74 18.21
C ILE A 301 -32.06 -22.02 19.47
N ALA A 302 -30.75 -21.83 19.60
CA ALA A 302 -30.16 -21.02 20.65
C ALA A 302 -28.97 -20.21 20.13
N LEU A 303 -28.91 -18.92 20.45
CA LEU A 303 -27.77 -18.05 20.16
C LEU A 303 -26.81 -18.05 21.34
N TYR A 304 -25.63 -18.62 21.16
CA TYR A 304 -24.53 -18.60 22.12
C TYR A 304 -23.57 -17.47 21.76
N MET A 305 -23.59 -16.40 22.55
CA MET A 305 -22.89 -15.15 22.25
C MET A 305 -21.82 -14.87 23.30
N ILE A 306 -20.56 -14.92 22.88
CA ILE A 306 -19.39 -14.58 23.68
C ILE A 306 -18.92 -13.18 23.27
N VAL A 307 -18.94 -12.26 24.22
CA VAL A 307 -18.43 -10.90 24.06
C VAL A 307 -17.25 -10.70 25.00
N VAL A 308 -16.05 -10.64 24.43
CA VAL A 308 -14.81 -10.45 25.20
C VAL A 308 -14.66 -8.97 25.58
N PRO A 309 -14.45 -8.63 26.87
CA PRO A 309 -14.24 -7.26 27.32
C PRO A 309 -13.09 -6.59 26.56
N SER A 310 -13.26 -5.32 26.20
CA SER A 310 -12.29 -4.58 25.39
C SER A 310 -12.50 -3.09 25.57
N ARG A 311 -11.43 -2.36 25.93
CA ARG A 311 -11.42 -0.89 26.05
C ARG A 311 -12.49 -0.34 27.00
N ASP A 312 -12.68 -1.00 28.15
CA ASP A 312 -13.74 -0.69 29.12
C ASP A 312 -13.70 0.75 29.66
N ASN A 313 -12.53 1.41 29.63
CA ASN A 313 -12.37 2.80 30.08
C ASN A 313 -12.92 3.83 29.08
N VAL A 314 -13.18 3.43 27.82
CA VAL A 314 -13.64 4.33 26.77
C VAL A 314 -15.18 4.43 26.84
N PRO A 315 -15.77 5.61 27.12
CA PRO A 315 -17.20 5.75 27.45
C PRO A 315 -18.17 5.12 26.44
N GLN A 316 -17.84 5.17 25.15
CA GLN A 316 -18.66 4.63 24.07
C GLN A 316 -18.79 3.10 24.14
N TYR A 317 -17.78 2.39 24.64
CA TYR A 317 -17.82 0.93 24.80
C TYR A 317 -18.69 0.55 26.01
N ALA A 318 -18.61 1.30 27.11
CA ALA A 318 -19.51 1.10 28.25
C ALA A 318 -20.98 1.28 27.84
N HIS A 319 -21.29 2.34 27.09
CA HIS A 319 -22.65 2.57 26.57
C HIS A 319 -23.09 1.43 25.62
N LEU A 320 -22.22 0.98 24.72
CA LEU A 320 -22.53 -0.14 23.82
C LEU A 320 -22.84 -1.42 24.61
N ARG A 321 -22.08 -1.72 25.67
CA ARG A 321 -22.34 -2.87 26.53
C ARG A 321 -23.72 -2.78 27.17
N ASP A 322 -24.06 -1.62 27.75
CA ASP A 322 -25.36 -1.43 28.40
C ASP A 322 -26.52 -1.62 27.41
N GLU A 323 -26.38 -1.18 26.15
CA GLU A 323 -27.38 -1.41 25.11
C GLU A 323 -27.49 -2.89 24.70
N ILE A 324 -26.36 -3.61 24.62
CA ILE A 324 -26.33 -5.06 24.37
C ILE A 324 -27.03 -5.81 25.52
N ASP A 325 -26.68 -5.50 26.77
CA ASP A 325 -27.25 -6.14 27.96
C ASP A 325 -28.77 -5.94 28.02
N LYS A 326 -29.25 -4.71 27.78
CA LYS A 326 -30.68 -4.40 27.69
C LYS A 326 -31.36 -5.18 26.57
N LYS A 327 -30.76 -5.24 25.37
CA LYS A 327 -31.35 -5.92 24.21
C LYS A 327 -31.43 -7.43 24.42
N VAL A 328 -30.38 -8.04 24.94
CA VAL A 328 -30.35 -9.46 25.32
C VAL A 328 -31.39 -9.75 26.40
N GLY A 329 -31.45 -8.93 27.44
CA GLY A 329 -32.43 -9.06 28.53
C GLY A 329 -33.86 -8.99 28.02
N ASN A 330 -34.16 -8.04 27.13
CA ASN A 330 -35.48 -7.87 26.52
C ASN A 330 -35.87 -9.11 25.70
N ILE A 331 -35.04 -9.55 24.75
CA ILE A 331 -35.33 -10.74 23.92
C ILE A 331 -35.54 -11.97 24.79
N ASN A 332 -34.63 -12.22 25.75
CA ASN A 332 -34.78 -13.33 26.68
C ASN A 332 -36.07 -13.20 27.50
N SER A 333 -36.47 -12.01 27.96
CA SER A 333 -37.70 -11.84 28.74
C SER A 333 -38.98 -12.15 27.96
N ILE A 334 -39.00 -11.89 26.65
CA ILE A 334 -40.15 -12.11 25.79
C ILE A 334 -40.31 -13.61 25.45
N TYR A 335 -39.21 -14.27 25.10
CA TYR A 335 -39.28 -15.61 24.48
C TYR A 335 -38.83 -16.77 25.39
N ARG A 336 -38.12 -16.53 26.49
CA ARG A 336 -37.65 -17.60 27.39
C ARG A 336 -38.81 -18.43 27.93
N THR A 337 -38.61 -19.73 27.99
CA THR A 337 -39.48 -20.67 28.71
C THR A 337 -38.73 -21.28 29.91
N MET A 338 -39.36 -22.19 30.65
CA MET A 338 -38.71 -22.83 31.82
C MET A 338 -37.44 -23.59 31.43
N ASP A 339 -37.44 -24.23 30.25
CA ASP A 339 -36.38 -25.15 29.82
C ASP A 339 -35.53 -24.61 28.65
N TRP A 340 -35.80 -23.39 28.18
CA TRP A 340 -35.13 -22.79 27.02
C TRP A 340 -34.88 -21.30 27.18
N SER A 341 -33.64 -20.87 26.91
CA SER A 341 -33.28 -19.46 26.75
C SER A 341 -32.87 -19.22 25.30
N PRO A 342 -33.44 -18.23 24.60
CA PRO A 342 -33.10 -17.97 23.21
C PRO A 342 -31.66 -17.47 23.05
N ILE A 343 -31.15 -16.68 24.01
CA ILE A 343 -29.79 -16.14 23.99
C ILE A 343 -29.03 -16.51 25.26
N HIS A 344 -27.86 -17.14 25.08
CA HIS A 344 -26.86 -17.41 26.11
C HIS A 344 -25.70 -16.41 25.94
N TYR A 345 -25.70 -15.35 26.73
CA TYR A 345 -24.75 -14.25 26.62
C TYR A 345 -23.68 -14.30 27.72
N TYR A 346 -22.42 -14.19 27.32
CA TYR A 346 -21.28 -14.20 28.23
C TYR A 346 -20.36 -13.01 27.96
N TYR A 347 -20.19 -12.16 28.99
CA TYR A 347 -19.23 -11.06 28.98
C TYR A 347 -17.91 -11.45 29.66
N ARG A 348 -17.14 -12.34 29.00
CA ARG A 348 -15.84 -12.85 29.49
C ARG A 348 -15.07 -13.55 28.38
N SER A 349 -13.76 -13.70 28.55
CA SER A 349 -12.96 -14.60 27.71
C SER A 349 -13.16 -16.07 28.10
N PHE A 350 -12.96 -16.97 27.15
CA PHE A 350 -12.95 -18.41 27.36
C PHE A 350 -11.58 -18.97 26.94
N PRO A 351 -11.09 -20.03 27.61
CA PRO A 351 -9.92 -20.76 27.16
C PRO A 351 -10.11 -21.30 25.73
N ILE A 352 -9.00 -21.49 25.02
CA ILE A 352 -9.02 -21.93 23.63
C ILE A 352 -9.65 -23.32 23.46
N GLU A 353 -9.49 -24.20 24.44
CA GLU A 353 -10.08 -25.54 24.46
C GLU A 353 -11.61 -25.45 24.45
N THR A 354 -12.18 -24.55 25.27
CA THR A 354 -13.63 -24.32 25.31
C THR A 354 -14.14 -23.64 24.03
N LEU A 355 -13.38 -22.70 23.47
CA LEU A 355 -13.73 -22.10 22.18
C LEU A 355 -13.71 -23.15 21.06
N SER A 356 -12.73 -24.06 21.05
CA SER A 356 -12.66 -25.14 20.06
C SER A 356 -13.82 -26.13 20.21
N ALA A 357 -14.21 -26.48 21.44
CA ALA A 357 -15.39 -27.30 21.69
C ALA A 357 -16.67 -26.63 21.14
N LEU A 358 -16.83 -25.32 21.37
CA LEU A 358 -17.95 -24.54 20.83
C LEU A 358 -17.92 -24.47 19.29
N TYR A 359 -16.76 -24.22 18.67
CA TYR A 359 -16.63 -24.20 17.22
C TYR A 359 -16.98 -25.55 16.57
N THR A 360 -16.58 -26.65 17.21
CA THR A 360 -16.86 -28.02 16.76
C THR A 360 -18.36 -28.31 16.83
N THR A 361 -19.01 -27.86 17.89
CA THR A 361 -20.41 -28.22 18.20
C THR A 361 -21.44 -27.32 17.53
N ALA A 362 -21.12 -26.04 17.29
CA ALA A 362 -22.10 -25.07 16.81
C ALA A 362 -22.54 -25.32 15.37
N ASP A 363 -23.83 -25.56 15.13
CA ASP A 363 -24.38 -25.76 13.77
C ASP A 363 -24.10 -24.56 12.84
N VAL A 364 -24.14 -23.34 13.39
CA VAL A 364 -23.96 -22.10 12.63
C VAL A 364 -22.96 -21.18 13.33
N CYS A 365 -21.98 -20.65 12.61
CA CYS A 365 -21.15 -19.53 13.08
C CYS A 365 -21.64 -18.23 12.44
N LEU A 366 -21.99 -17.25 13.27
CA LEU A 366 -22.60 -15.98 12.85
C LEU A 366 -21.62 -14.82 13.04
N VAL A 367 -20.96 -14.43 11.95
CA VAL A 367 -19.92 -13.40 11.92
C VAL A 367 -20.42 -12.21 11.10
N THR A 368 -21.09 -11.26 11.76
CA THR A 368 -21.76 -10.13 11.07
C THR A 368 -21.19 -8.75 11.42
N PRO A 369 -19.87 -8.51 11.33
CA PRO A 369 -19.31 -7.18 11.58
C PRO A 369 -19.80 -6.18 10.54
N MET A 370 -20.00 -4.94 10.98
CA MET A 370 -20.28 -3.80 10.10
C MET A 370 -19.04 -3.36 9.33
N ARG A 371 -17.84 -3.59 9.89
CA ARG A 371 -16.55 -3.44 9.21
C ARG A 371 -15.48 -4.23 9.97
N ASP A 372 -14.68 -5.02 9.27
CA ASP A 372 -13.58 -5.79 9.87
C ASP A 372 -12.45 -5.99 8.86
N GLY A 373 -11.20 -5.81 9.30
CA GLY A 373 -10.02 -5.93 8.42
C GLY A 373 -9.87 -7.34 7.85
N MET A 374 -10.19 -8.36 8.64
CA MET A 374 -10.15 -9.76 8.20
C MET A 374 -11.24 -10.59 8.89
N ASN A 375 -11.26 -10.62 10.22
CA ASN A 375 -12.04 -11.54 11.06
C ASN A 375 -11.51 -13.00 11.10
N LEU A 376 -10.64 -13.30 12.07
CA LEU A 376 -10.04 -14.63 12.23
C LEU A 376 -11.00 -15.66 12.84
N VAL A 377 -11.98 -15.25 13.65
CA VAL A 377 -12.99 -16.15 14.26
C VAL A 377 -13.67 -17.02 13.19
N SER A 378 -14.00 -16.42 12.03
CA SER A 378 -14.55 -17.17 10.90
C SER A 378 -13.64 -18.32 10.42
N LYS A 379 -12.32 -18.08 10.36
CA LYS A 379 -11.33 -19.08 9.96
C LYS A 379 -11.10 -20.13 11.06
N GLU A 380 -11.13 -19.73 12.32
CA GLU A 380 -11.02 -20.63 13.48
C GLU A 380 -12.16 -21.63 13.53
N TYR A 381 -13.40 -21.16 13.31
CA TYR A 381 -14.56 -22.02 13.17
C TYR A 381 -14.35 -23.04 12.05
N ILE A 382 -14.02 -22.59 10.83
CA ILE A 382 -13.81 -23.47 9.68
C ILE A 382 -12.73 -24.51 9.94
N ALA A 383 -11.59 -24.12 10.52
CA ALA A 383 -10.51 -25.04 10.84
C ALA A 383 -10.93 -26.13 11.85
N SER A 384 -11.81 -25.77 12.80
CA SER A 384 -12.33 -26.69 13.83
C SER A 384 -13.38 -27.69 13.30
N ARG A 385 -13.94 -27.49 12.09
CA ARG A 385 -14.96 -28.38 11.49
C ARG A 385 -14.37 -29.64 10.86
N ILE A 386 -13.82 -30.53 11.69
CA ILE A 386 -13.17 -31.77 11.22
C ILE A 386 -14.12 -32.70 10.45
N ASN A 387 -15.42 -32.67 10.75
CA ASN A 387 -16.45 -33.47 10.09
C ASN A 387 -16.96 -32.86 8.76
N ASN A 388 -16.45 -31.69 8.37
CA ASN A 388 -16.89 -30.93 7.19
C ASN A 388 -18.37 -30.49 7.23
N ASP A 389 -19.04 -30.54 8.37
CA ASP A 389 -20.39 -30.02 8.55
C ASP A 389 -20.38 -28.58 9.09
N GLY A 390 -21.56 -27.99 9.28
CA GLY A 390 -21.73 -26.63 9.79
C GLY A 390 -21.84 -25.56 8.72
N VAL A 391 -22.31 -24.38 9.13
CA VAL A 391 -22.56 -23.25 8.24
C VAL A 391 -21.93 -21.99 8.79
N LEU A 392 -21.11 -21.33 7.98
CA LEU A 392 -20.64 -19.97 8.25
C LEU A 392 -21.59 -18.96 7.58
N ILE A 393 -22.12 -18.03 8.37
CA ILE A 393 -22.73 -16.79 7.89
C ILE A 393 -21.75 -15.67 8.14
N ILE A 394 -21.34 -14.95 7.09
CA ILE A 394 -20.33 -13.91 7.18
C ILE A 394 -20.77 -12.60 6.51
N SER A 395 -20.46 -11.48 7.14
CA SER A 395 -20.64 -10.15 6.55
C SER A 395 -19.73 -9.94 5.35
N GLU A 396 -20.25 -9.36 4.26
CA GLU A 396 -19.46 -8.87 3.13
C GLU A 396 -18.46 -7.76 3.52
N MET A 397 -18.64 -7.16 4.70
CA MET A 397 -17.78 -6.11 5.27
C MET A 397 -16.59 -6.66 6.07
N ALA A 398 -16.45 -7.98 6.19
CA ALA A 398 -15.27 -8.64 6.75
C ALA A 398 -14.28 -9.03 5.64
N GLY A 399 -12.99 -8.76 5.83
CA GLY A 399 -11.96 -9.14 4.84
C GLY A 399 -11.95 -10.64 4.50
N ALA A 400 -12.25 -11.52 5.46
CA ALA A 400 -12.31 -12.97 5.24
C ALA A 400 -13.40 -13.40 4.25
N SER A 401 -14.45 -12.59 4.05
CA SER A 401 -15.50 -12.88 3.04
C SER A 401 -14.95 -12.90 1.61
N LYS A 402 -13.82 -12.24 1.35
CA LYS A 402 -13.15 -12.25 0.04
C LYS A 402 -12.51 -13.59 -0.29
N GLU A 403 -12.17 -14.38 0.74
CA GLU A 403 -11.63 -15.72 0.59
C GLU A 403 -12.72 -16.78 0.78
N LEU A 404 -13.56 -16.65 1.82
CA LEU A 404 -14.56 -17.63 2.25
C LEU A 404 -15.87 -17.54 1.44
N ILE A 405 -15.77 -17.62 0.11
CA ILE A 405 -16.88 -17.34 -0.82
C ILE A 405 -18.03 -18.37 -0.77
N ASP A 406 -17.78 -19.58 -0.27
CA ASP A 406 -18.79 -20.63 -0.13
C ASP A 406 -19.66 -20.48 1.13
N ALA A 407 -19.33 -19.54 2.00
CA ALA A 407 -20.16 -19.13 3.13
C ALA A 407 -21.47 -18.48 2.67
N ILE A 408 -22.43 -18.32 3.58
CA ILE A 408 -23.58 -17.44 3.34
C ILE A 408 -23.13 -16.00 3.59
N ILE A 409 -22.82 -15.27 2.52
CA ILE A 409 -22.41 -13.86 2.59
C ILE A 409 -23.65 -12.99 2.74
N VAL A 410 -23.62 -12.06 3.69
CA VAL A 410 -24.73 -11.15 3.98
C VAL A 410 -24.28 -9.69 4.04
N ASN A 411 -25.17 -8.77 3.67
CA ASN A 411 -25.02 -7.36 4.04
C ASN A 411 -25.53 -7.15 5.48
N PRO A 412 -24.67 -6.76 6.45
CA PRO A 412 -25.06 -6.63 7.85
C PRO A 412 -26.02 -5.45 8.11
N ASN A 413 -26.15 -4.51 7.16
CA ASN A 413 -27.14 -3.43 7.24
C ASN A 413 -28.56 -3.91 6.92
N ASN A 414 -28.71 -5.09 6.31
CA ASN A 414 -29.98 -5.66 5.93
C ASN A 414 -30.42 -6.72 6.95
N THR A 415 -31.06 -6.28 8.03
CA THR A 415 -31.55 -7.15 9.10
C THR A 415 -32.40 -8.32 8.57
N GLY A 416 -33.23 -8.09 7.55
CA GLY A 416 -34.06 -9.13 6.93
C GLY A 416 -33.25 -10.18 6.16
N GLU A 417 -32.15 -9.79 5.53
CA GLU A 417 -31.22 -10.71 4.87
C GLU A 417 -30.46 -11.57 5.89
N VAL A 418 -29.97 -10.98 6.98
CA VAL A 418 -29.34 -11.74 8.06
C VAL A 418 -30.33 -12.75 8.67
N CYS A 419 -31.59 -12.34 8.89
CA CYS A 419 -32.65 -13.24 9.35
C CYS A 419 -32.86 -14.42 8.39
N ARG A 420 -33.02 -14.16 7.08
CA ARG A 420 -33.15 -15.22 6.06
C ARG A 420 -31.92 -16.12 5.98
N ALA A 421 -30.72 -15.57 6.14
CA ALA A 421 -29.48 -16.33 6.15
C ALA A 421 -29.40 -17.28 7.35
N ILE A 422 -29.84 -16.84 8.54
CA ILE A 422 -29.92 -17.71 9.72
C ILE A 422 -30.93 -18.83 9.46
N LEU A 423 -32.11 -18.52 8.94
CA LEU A 423 -33.14 -19.50 8.59
C LEU A 423 -32.65 -20.51 7.54
N GLN A 424 -31.92 -20.05 6.52
CA GLN A 424 -31.28 -20.91 5.53
C GLN A 424 -30.24 -21.82 6.18
N ALA A 425 -29.38 -21.29 7.05
CA ALA A 425 -28.29 -22.03 7.67
C ALA A 425 -28.79 -23.17 8.57
N ILE A 426 -29.78 -22.90 9.43
CA ILE A 426 -30.32 -23.92 10.36
C ILE A 426 -31.06 -25.05 9.62
N ASN A 427 -31.60 -24.77 8.43
CA ASN A 427 -32.31 -25.73 7.57
C ASN A 427 -31.43 -26.33 6.47
N MET A 428 -30.14 -25.96 6.39
CA MET A 428 -29.26 -26.41 5.31
C MET A 428 -29.01 -27.92 5.40
N PRO A 429 -29.28 -28.72 4.35
CA PRO A 429 -28.98 -30.15 4.36
C PRO A 429 -27.48 -30.41 4.55
N VAL A 430 -27.14 -31.44 5.32
CA VAL A 430 -25.74 -31.81 5.62
C VAL A 430 -24.89 -31.99 4.35
N ALA A 431 -25.47 -32.53 3.27
CA ALA A 431 -24.77 -32.67 1.99
C ALA A 431 -24.35 -31.31 1.38
N GLU A 432 -25.17 -30.27 1.54
CA GLU A 432 -24.82 -28.91 1.12
C GLU A 432 -23.78 -28.27 2.07
N GLN A 433 -23.91 -28.49 3.38
CA GLN A 433 -22.92 -28.03 4.37
C GLN A 433 -21.53 -28.58 4.02
N ILE A 434 -21.41 -29.88 3.77
CA ILE A 434 -20.16 -30.54 3.36
C ILE A 434 -19.61 -29.98 2.06
N LYS A 435 -20.49 -29.78 1.06
CA LYS A 435 -20.08 -29.19 -0.23
C LYS A 435 -19.46 -27.80 -0.06
N ARG A 436 -19.94 -26.99 0.88
CA ARG A 436 -19.42 -25.64 1.17
C ARG A 436 -18.20 -25.65 2.09
N MET A 437 -18.18 -26.50 3.10
CA MET A 437 -17.14 -26.51 4.13
C MET A 437 -15.79 -27.05 3.61
N ILE A 438 -15.79 -28.08 2.76
CA ILE A 438 -14.56 -28.67 2.20
C ILE A 438 -13.67 -27.61 1.51
N PRO A 439 -14.15 -26.84 0.51
CA PRO A 439 -13.30 -25.84 -0.15
C PRO A 439 -12.86 -24.74 0.81
N MET A 440 -13.72 -24.29 1.73
CA MET A 440 -13.35 -23.31 2.74
C MET A 440 -12.22 -23.80 3.66
N ARG A 441 -12.29 -25.06 4.12
CA ARG A 441 -11.22 -25.67 4.93
C ARG A 441 -9.91 -25.78 4.16
N GLN A 442 -9.95 -26.21 2.90
CA GLN A 442 -8.76 -26.27 2.05
C GLN A 442 -8.10 -24.89 1.89
N MET A 443 -8.91 -23.86 1.74
CA MET A 443 -8.42 -22.49 1.61
C MET A 443 -7.84 -21.97 2.93
N VAL A 444 -8.50 -22.16 4.08
CA VAL A 444 -7.94 -21.80 5.40
C VAL A 444 -6.63 -22.55 5.70
N ALA A 445 -6.54 -23.83 5.33
CA ALA A 445 -5.34 -24.63 5.50
C ALA A 445 -4.17 -24.16 4.63
N LYS A 446 -4.44 -23.78 3.38
CA LYS A 446 -3.44 -23.28 2.43
C LYS A 446 -2.95 -21.87 2.78
N PHE A 447 -3.88 -20.94 3.02
CA PHE A 447 -3.61 -19.54 3.31
C PHE A 447 -3.59 -19.30 4.81
N ASN A 448 -2.73 -20.06 5.49
CA ASN A 448 -2.52 -20.00 6.93
C ASN A 448 -1.51 -18.89 7.31
N ILE A 449 -1.29 -18.72 8.61
CA ILE A 449 -0.44 -17.66 9.13
C ILE A 449 1.04 -17.80 8.70
N THR A 450 1.57 -19.02 8.61
CA THR A 450 2.93 -19.28 8.12
C THR A 450 3.07 -18.90 6.65
N HIS A 451 2.05 -19.17 5.83
CA HIS A 451 2.01 -18.73 4.44
C HIS A 451 2.06 -17.19 4.34
N TRP A 452 1.22 -16.49 5.13
CA TRP A 452 1.18 -15.02 5.18
C TRP A 452 2.55 -14.40 5.52
N VAL A 453 3.22 -14.93 6.56
CA VAL A 453 4.58 -14.51 6.91
C VAL A 453 5.54 -14.69 5.74
N LYS A 454 5.54 -15.88 5.14
CA LYS A 454 6.46 -16.24 4.06
C LYS A 454 6.30 -15.30 2.87
N ILE A 455 5.07 -15.10 2.39
CA ILE A 455 4.83 -14.26 1.21
C ILE A 455 5.17 -12.80 1.47
N PHE A 456 4.91 -12.28 2.68
CA PHE A 456 5.26 -10.91 3.03
C PHE A 456 6.78 -10.72 3.06
N MET A 457 7.51 -11.63 3.71
CA MET A 457 8.98 -11.56 3.82
C MET A 457 9.67 -11.80 2.47
N ASP A 458 9.18 -12.72 1.65
CA ASP A 458 9.67 -12.95 0.29
C ASP A 458 9.47 -11.69 -0.57
N LYS A 459 8.29 -11.05 -0.47
CA LYS A 459 8.02 -9.81 -1.19
C LYS A 459 8.90 -8.67 -0.70
N LEU A 460 9.12 -8.52 0.61
CA LEU A 460 10.01 -7.49 1.15
C LEU A 460 11.43 -7.65 0.60
N LYS A 461 11.95 -8.89 0.53
CA LYS A 461 13.26 -9.18 -0.08
C LYS A 461 13.30 -8.79 -1.55
N GLU A 462 12.26 -9.14 -2.32
CA GLU A 462 12.14 -8.75 -3.74
C GLU A 462 12.17 -7.23 -3.90
N VAL A 463 11.43 -6.49 -3.06
CA VAL A 463 11.42 -5.02 -3.06
C VAL A 463 12.82 -4.45 -2.76
N LYS A 464 13.54 -4.99 -1.77
CA LYS A 464 14.91 -4.54 -1.49
C LYS A 464 15.87 -4.82 -2.63
N LEU A 465 15.73 -5.97 -3.31
CA LEU A 465 16.54 -6.28 -4.49
C LEU A 465 16.22 -5.32 -5.65
N MET A 466 14.93 -5.03 -5.89
CA MET A 466 14.48 -4.04 -6.86
C MET A 466 15.07 -2.66 -6.55
N GLN A 467 14.94 -2.17 -5.31
CA GLN A 467 15.47 -0.88 -4.87
C GLN A 467 16.99 -0.80 -5.00
N ARG A 468 17.73 -1.86 -4.63
CA ARG A 468 19.19 -1.93 -4.82
C ARG A 468 19.58 -1.90 -6.29
N SER A 469 18.89 -2.68 -7.13
CA SER A 469 19.10 -2.66 -8.59
C SER A 469 18.85 -1.27 -9.16
N MET A 470 17.82 -0.56 -8.68
CA MET A 470 17.58 0.83 -9.05
C MET A 470 18.76 1.71 -8.62
N GLN A 471 19.18 1.66 -7.35
CA GLN A 471 20.33 2.44 -6.85
C GLN A 471 21.61 2.22 -7.65
N THR A 472 21.92 0.97 -8.05
CA THR A 472 23.13 0.68 -8.86
C THR A 472 23.10 1.31 -10.27
N ARG A 473 21.91 1.63 -10.79
CA ARG A 473 21.75 2.35 -12.06
C ARG A 473 21.82 3.87 -11.90
N HIS A 474 21.80 4.41 -10.67
CA HIS A 474 22.00 5.84 -10.47
C HIS A 474 23.43 6.19 -10.88
N VAL A 475 23.63 7.33 -11.53
CA VAL A 475 24.99 7.83 -11.79
C VAL A 475 25.60 8.30 -10.47
N SER A 476 26.19 7.35 -9.74
CA SER A 476 26.97 7.62 -8.55
C SER A 476 28.23 8.43 -8.89
N ASN A 477 28.88 9.01 -7.89
CA ASN A 477 30.18 9.69 -8.09
C ASN A 477 31.20 8.80 -8.81
N THR A 478 31.21 7.49 -8.56
CA THR A 478 32.14 6.56 -9.24
C THR A 478 31.79 6.35 -10.71
N THR A 479 30.49 6.22 -11.02
CA THR A 479 29.97 6.13 -12.38
C THR A 479 30.24 7.43 -13.15
N GLU A 480 29.97 8.58 -12.53
CA GLU A 480 30.26 9.92 -13.05
C GLU A 480 31.76 10.02 -13.42
N GLN A 481 32.66 9.66 -12.52
CA GLN A 481 34.10 9.68 -12.80
C GLN A 481 34.51 8.72 -13.92
N SER A 482 33.89 7.53 -14.01
CA SER A 482 34.13 6.62 -15.13
C SER A 482 33.68 7.21 -16.46
N ILE A 483 32.51 7.88 -16.49
CA ILE A 483 31.99 8.56 -17.68
C ILE A 483 32.93 9.70 -18.08
N ILE A 484 33.37 10.53 -17.12
CA ILE A 484 34.31 11.63 -17.34
C ILE A 484 35.66 11.11 -17.87
N ASN A 485 36.22 10.07 -17.26
CA ASN A 485 37.48 9.48 -17.71
C ASN A 485 37.39 8.92 -19.14
N ARG A 486 36.25 8.33 -19.50
CA ARG A 486 36.00 7.88 -20.87
C ARG A 486 35.85 9.07 -21.82
N TYR A 487 35.15 10.13 -21.41
CA TYR A 487 34.98 11.36 -22.17
C TYR A 487 36.34 12.02 -22.48
N ILE A 488 37.23 12.17 -21.49
CA ILE A 488 38.54 12.82 -21.68
C ILE A 488 39.44 12.05 -22.67
N LYS A 489 39.34 10.71 -22.70
CA LYS A 489 40.20 9.84 -23.52
C LYS A 489 39.76 9.71 -24.98
N THR A 490 38.53 10.10 -25.32
CA THR A 490 37.94 9.93 -26.65
C THR A 490 38.13 11.15 -27.52
N LYS A 491 38.15 10.95 -28.84
CA LYS A 491 38.50 11.99 -29.83
C LYS A 491 37.34 12.41 -30.72
N LYS A 492 36.26 11.62 -30.78
CA LYS A 492 35.10 11.92 -31.64
C LYS A 492 33.80 11.53 -30.92
N ARG A 493 33.15 12.52 -30.34
CA ARG A 493 32.06 12.35 -29.39
C ARG A 493 30.74 12.85 -29.97
N ILE A 494 29.65 12.18 -29.64
CA ILE A 494 28.29 12.66 -29.92
C ILE A 494 27.47 12.65 -28.62
N ILE A 495 26.80 13.77 -28.36
CA ILE A 495 26.07 14.02 -27.12
C ILE A 495 24.63 14.37 -27.51
N PHE A 496 23.69 13.46 -27.23
CA PHE A 496 22.27 13.69 -27.43
C PHE A 496 21.64 14.24 -26.15
N LEU A 497 20.98 15.38 -26.25
CA LEU A 497 20.34 16.07 -25.14
C LEU A 497 18.87 16.26 -25.46
N ASP A 498 17.98 15.80 -24.58
CA ASP A 498 16.62 16.32 -24.55
C ASP A 498 16.54 17.66 -23.80
N TYR A 499 15.54 18.50 -24.10
CA TYR A 499 15.39 19.81 -23.47
C TYR A 499 14.47 19.82 -22.24
N ASP A 500 13.18 19.47 -22.42
CA ASP A 500 12.15 19.64 -21.40
C ASP A 500 12.17 18.47 -20.42
N GLY A 501 12.23 18.71 -19.13
CA GLY A 501 12.37 17.64 -18.12
C GLY A 501 13.79 17.04 -18.02
N THR A 502 14.63 17.25 -19.04
CA THR A 502 16.06 16.85 -19.07
C THR A 502 17.02 17.99 -18.72
N LEU A 503 17.01 19.10 -19.46
CA LEU A 503 17.89 20.26 -19.21
C LEU A 503 17.20 21.37 -18.42
N VAL A 504 15.87 21.45 -18.50
CA VAL A 504 15.04 22.43 -17.79
C VAL A 504 13.85 21.72 -17.16
N GLY A 505 13.59 21.93 -15.86
CA GLY A 505 12.44 21.32 -15.18
C GLY A 505 11.10 21.84 -15.71
N PHE A 506 10.04 21.03 -15.61
CA PHE A 506 8.70 21.42 -16.05
C PHE A 506 8.19 22.64 -15.28
N LYS A 507 7.80 23.69 -16.00
CA LYS A 507 7.13 24.88 -15.45
C LYS A 507 5.69 24.96 -15.91
N SER A 508 4.84 25.56 -15.09
CA SER A 508 3.40 25.74 -15.33
C SER A 508 3.09 26.70 -16.49
N ASN A 509 4.05 27.54 -16.90
CA ASN A 509 4.00 28.40 -18.06
C ASN A 509 5.12 28.02 -19.06
N ILE A 510 4.75 27.70 -20.31
CA ILE A 510 5.63 27.20 -21.36
C ILE A 510 6.72 28.23 -21.75
N GLU A 511 6.40 29.53 -21.64
CA GLU A 511 7.35 30.61 -21.94
C GLU A 511 8.38 30.87 -20.84
N GLN A 512 8.11 30.42 -19.60
CA GLN A 512 9.07 30.55 -18.49
C GLN A 512 10.16 29.47 -18.49
N ALA A 513 10.09 28.53 -19.42
CA ALA A 513 11.03 27.43 -19.59
C ALA A 513 12.15 27.74 -20.60
N SER A 514 12.40 29.02 -20.87
CA SER A 514 13.58 29.47 -21.62
C SER A 514 14.89 29.08 -20.91
N PRO A 515 15.99 28.92 -21.65
CA PRO A 515 17.28 28.56 -21.06
C PRO A 515 17.80 29.71 -20.18
N ASP A 516 18.38 29.37 -19.04
CA ASP A 516 19.06 30.34 -18.18
C ASP A 516 20.54 30.49 -18.56
N LYS A 517 21.20 31.45 -17.93
CA LYS A 517 22.62 31.75 -18.20
C LYS A 517 23.52 30.53 -17.97
N GLU A 518 23.26 29.75 -16.92
CA GLU A 518 24.03 28.53 -16.62
C GLU A 518 23.93 27.52 -17.77
N LEU A 519 22.73 27.25 -18.27
CA LEU A 519 22.53 26.32 -19.37
C LEU A 519 23.19 26.80 -20.66
N HIS A 520 23.11 28.10 -20.97
CA HIS A 520 23.83 28.69 -22.10
C HIS A 520 25.35 28.49 -21.98
N ASP A 521 25.93 28.76 -20.81
CA ASP A 521 27.37 28.61 -20.57
C ASP A 521 27.83 27.16 -20.73
N ILE A 522 27.05 26.19 -20.23
CA ILE A 522 27.34 24.75 -20.38
C ILE A 522 27.35 24.34 -21.85
N ILE A 523 26.27 24.69 -22.56
CA ILE A 523 26.10 24.35 -23.97
C ILE A 523 27.20 24.98 -24.82
N GLN A 524 27.49 26.27 -24.61
CA GLN A 524 28.54 26.97 -25.34
C GLN A 524 29.89 26.24 -25.19
N LYS A 525 30.33 25.96 -23.96
CA LYS A 525 31.59 25.25 -23.70
C LYS A 525 31.63 23.85 -24.31
N LEU A 526 30.52 23.12 -24.29
CA LEU A 526 30.45 21.80 -24.94
C LEU A 526 30.61 21.92 -26.45
N THR A 527 30.04 22.94 -27.08
CA THR A 527 30.11 23.17 -28.53
C THR A 527 31.43 23.81 -29.00
N GLU A 528 32.21 24.41 -28.10
CA GLU A 528 33.54 24.95 -28.39
C GLU A 528 34.61 23.85 -28.52
N ASP A 529 34.41 22.67 -27.91
CA ASP A 529 35.28 21.51 -28.10
C ASP A 529 35.00 20.86 -29.48
N PRO A 530 35.94 20.91 -30.45
CA PRO A 530 35.73 20.37 -31.78
C PRO A 530 35.61 18.83 -31.80
N ALA A 531 35.98 18.14 -30.71
CA ALA A 531 35.76 16.71 -30.57
C ALA A 531 34.26 16.38 -30.34
N ASN A 532 33.44 17.36 -29.96
CA ASN A 532 32.03 17.17 -29.64
C ASN A 532 31.10 17.51 -30.80
N GLN A 533 30.21 16.57 -31.11
CA GLN A 533 28.98 16.84 -31.83
C GLN A 533 27.82 16.89 -30.83
N VAL A 534 27.38 18.09 -30.46
CA VAL A 534 26.21 18.26 -29.58
C VAL A 534 24.93 18.23 -30.43
N VAL A 535 23.98 17.40 -30.02
CA VAL A 535 22.67 17.23 -30.66
C VAL A 535 21.59 17.50 -29.63
N LEU A 536 20.78 18.55 -29.83
CA LEU A 536 19.62 18.83 -28.99
C LEU A 536 18.36 18.34 -29.69
N ILE A 537 17.66 17.40 -29.08
CA ILE A 537 16.38 16.86 -29.53
C ILE A 537 15.29 17.40 -28.63
N SER A 538 14.25 18.03 -29.17
CA SER A 538 13.18 18.61 -28.34
C SER A 538 11.82 18.41 -28.98
N GLY A 539 10.80 18.31 -28.14
CA GLY A 539 9.40 18.39 -28.55
C GLY A 539 8.92 19.80 -28.90
N ARG A 540 9.74 20.82 -28.65
CA ARG A 540 9.40 22.23 -28.92
C ARG A 540 9.39 22.55 -30.41
N LYS A 541 8.65 23.62 -30.73
CA LYS A 541 8.62 24.24 -32.05
C LYS A 541 10.02 24.73 -32.46
N HIS A 542 10.35 24.59 -33.73
CA HIS A 542 11.67 24.93 -34.26
C HIS A 542 12.00 26.43 -34.15
N GLU A 543 11.00 27.31 -34.19
CA GLU A 543 11.18 28.76 -34.01
C GLU A 543 11.73 29.10 -32.62
N ASN A 544 11.23 28.42 -31.58
CA ASN A 544 11.69 28.63 -30.20
C ASN A 544 13.14 28.20 -30.04
N LEU A 545 13.50 27.03 -30.58
CA LEU A 545 14.88 26.54 -30.54
C LEU A 545 15.82 27.43 -31.35
N ASP A 546 15.34 27.97 -32.47
CA ASP A 546 16.11 28.89 -33.29
C ASP A 546 16.40 30.20 -32.55
N GLU A 547 15.41 30.76 -31.86
CA GLU A 547 15.58 31.95 -31.03
C GLU A 547 16.58 31.72 -29.90
N TRP A 548 16.46 30.59 -29.20
CA TRP A 548 17.27 30.31 -28.00
C TRP A 548 18.71 29.90 -28.31
N PHE A 549 18.94 29.14 -29.38
CA PHE A 549 20.24 28.51 -29.64
C PHE A 549 20.91 29.00 -30.93
N LYS A 550 20.42 30.09 -31.54
CA LYS A 550 20.92 30.69 -32.79
C LYS A 550 22.44 30.79 -32.91
N HIS A 551 23.11 31.09 -31.80
CA HIS A 551 24.54 31.40 -31.73
C HIS A 551 25.41 30.22 -31.30
N THR A 552 24.83 29.03 -31.08
CA THR A 552 25.56 27.84 -30.61
C THR A 552 25.81 26.87 -31.76
N ASN A 553 26.99 26.22 -31.78
CA ASN A 553 27.35 25.23 -32.79
C ASN A 553 26.80 23.85 -32.42
N MET A 554 25.48 23.67 -32.55
CA MET A 554 24.82 22.41 -32.26
C MET A 554 23.94 21.95 -33.42
N TYR A 555 23.69 20.64 -33.43
CA TYR A 555 22.68 20.05 -34.29
C TYR A 555 21.33 20.11 -33.58
N LEU A 556 20.35 20.78 -34.18
CA LEU A 556 19.02 20.99 -33.60
C LEU A 556 18.01 20.06 -34.26
N ILE A 557 17.24 19.37 -33.43
CA ILE A 557 16.13 18.51 -33.84
C ILE A 557 14.88 18.96 -33.09
N ALA A 558 13.91 19.51 -33.81
CA ALA A 558 12.69 20.05 -33.22
C ALA A 558 11.49 19.12 -33.47
N GLU A 559 10.43 19.32 -32.68
CA GLU A 559 9.15 18.60 -32.79
C GLU A 559 9.33 17.08 -32.90
N HIS A 560 10.09 16.51 -31.95
CA HIS A 560 10.38 15.08 -31.81
C HIS A 560 11.04 14.40 -33.02
N GLY A 561 11.73 15.16 -33.87
CA GLY A 561 12.38 14.61 -35.07
C GLY A 561 11.77 15.05 -36.38
N SER A 562 10.85 16.02 -36.40
CA SER A 562 10.22 16.48 -37.64
C SER A 562 11.08 17.46 -38.44
N TRP A 563 11.91 18.22 -37.72
CA TRP A 563 12.72 19.30 -38.26
C TRP A 563 14.17 19.15 -37.83
N PHE A 564 15.09 19.41 -38.75
CA PHE A 564 16.54 19.29 -38.55
C PHE A 564 17.22 20.58 -38.97
N LYS A 565 18.25 20.96 -38.21
CA LYS A 565 19.13 22.06 -38.58
C LYS A 565 20.56 21.78 -38.10
N GLN A 566 21.49 21.84 -39.03
CA GLN A 566 22.93 21.93 -38.73
C GLN A 566 23.35 23.40 -38.68
N GLN A 567 24.40 23.73 -37.92
CA GLN A 567 24.93 25.09 -37.86
C GLN A 567 25.21 25.64 -39.27
N GLY A 568 24.75 26.86 -39.54
CA GLY A 568 24.92 27.54 -40.83
C GLY A 568 23.97 27.10 -41.95
N THR A 569 23.02 26.17 -41.67
CA THR A 569 22.01 25.72 -42.64
C THR A 569 20.61 26.21 -42.28
N SER A 570 19.71 26.23 -43.27
CA SER A 570 18.27 26.46 -43.05
C SER A 570 17.60 25.20 -42.51
N TRP A 571 16.54 25.33 -41.69
CA TRP A 571 15.74 24.19 -41.23
C TRP A 571 15.19 23.36 -42.40
N HIS A 572 15.25 22.04 -42.28
CA HIS A 572 14.72 21.09 -43.25
C HIS A 572 13.79 20.07 -42.59
N LYS A 573 12.71 19.71 -43.28
CA LYS A 573 11.70 18.72 -42.84
C LYS A 573 12.07 17.32 -43.31
N ILE A 574 11.59 16.29 -42.61
CA ILE A 574 11.53 14.93 -43.17
C ILE A 574 10.59 14.95 -44.39
N ALA A 575 11.10 14.49 -45.54
CA ALA A 575 10.29 14.35 -46.74
C ALA A 575 9.27 13.21 -46.58
N GLY A 576 8.01 13.46 -46.96
CA GLY A 576 6.96 12.43 -47.02
C GLY A 576 5.99 12.37 -45.84
N LEU A 577 6.14 13.21 -44.80
CA LEU A 577 5.18 13.29 -43.70
C LEU A 577 3.95 14.16 -44.06
N SER A 578 2.75 13.64 -43.80
CA SER A 578 1.47 14.34 -43.95
C SER A 578 0.88 14.72 -42.58
N ASP A 579 0.26 15.89 -42.50
CA ASP A 579 -0.52 16.39 -41.36
C ASP A 579 -2.04 16.31 -41.57
N GLN A 580 -2.49 15.83 -42.74
CA GLN A 580 -3.92 15.76 -43.11
C GLN A 580 -4.75 14.95 -42.11
N TRP A 581 -4.15 13.94 -41.47
CA TRP A 581 -4.80 13.12 -40.45
C TRP A 581 -5.33 13.91 -39.26
N LYS A 582 -4.78 15.11 -38.99
CA LYS A 582 -5.25 15.96 -37.89
C LYS A 582 -6.70 16.39 -38.07
N GLN A 583 -7.17 16.54 -39.31
CA GLN A 583 -8.57 16.89 -39.58
C GLN A 583 -9.55 15.83 -39.07
N ASP A 584 -9.11 14.57 -39.00
CA ASP A 584 -9.91 13.47 -38.48
C ASP A 584 -9.82 13.34 -36.95
N ILE A 585 -8.68 13.71 -36.36
CA ILE A 585 -8.39 13.50 -34.93
C ILE A 585 -8.77 14.72 -34.08
N TYR A 586 -8.57 15.94 -34.58
CA TYR A 586 -8.84 17.18 -33.85
C TYR A 586 -10.28 17.27 -33.33
N PRO A 587 -11.33 16.97 -34.14
CA PRO A 587 -12.71 17.03 -33.64
C PRO A 587 -12.97 16.05 -32.49
N ILE A 588 -12.32 14.88 -32.52
CA ILE A 588 -12.41 13.90 -31.44
C ILE A 588 -11.83 14.50 -30.17
N LEU A 589 -10.60 15.04 -30.22
CA LEU A 589 -9.97 15.69 -29.07
C LEU A 589 -10.82 16.84 -28.51
N GLU A 590 -11.44 17.63 -29.39
CA GLU A 590 -12.29 18.77 -29.01
C GLU A 590 -13.49 18.33 -28.16
N THR A 591 -14.13 17.20 -28.50
CA THR A 591 -15.23 16.66 -27.66
C THR A 591 -14.79 16.30 -26.24
N TYR A 592 -13.51 15.95 -26.03
CA TYR A 592 -12.97 15.67 -24.71
C TYR A 592 -12.58 16.95 -23.98
N VAL A 593 -12.15 18.00 -24.69
CA VAL A 593 -11.95 19.34 -24.12
C VAL A 593 -13.25 19.88 -23.53
N ASP A 594 -14.33 19.85 -24.31
CA ASP A 594 -15.65 20.36 -23.90
C ASP A 594 -16.21 19.66 -22.65
N ARG A 595 -15.86 18.39 -22.46
CA ARG A 595 -16.34 17.55 -21.35
C ARG A 595 -15.35 17.47 -20.19
N THR A 596 -14.22 18.15 -20.27
CA THR A 596 -13.15 18.11 -19.28
C THR A 596 -12.62 19.52 -19.00
N PRO A 597 -13.31 20.29 -18.15
CA PRO A 597 -12.89 21.64 -17.80
C PRO A 597 -11.43 21.68 -17.33
N GLY A 598 -10.65 22.62 -17.87
CA GLY A 598 -9.22 22.75 -17.58
C GLY A 598 -8.29 21.95 -18.52
N SER A 599 -8.85 21.17 -19.45
CA SER A 599 -8.06 20.58 -20.54
C SER A 599 -8.01 21.48 -21.79
N PHE A 600 -7.02 21.28 -22.66
CA PHE A 600 -6.89 21.99 -23.93
C PHE A 600 -6.07 21.18 -24.94
N ILE A 601 -6.18 21.53 -26.22
CA ILE A 601 -5.39 20.94 -27.31
C ILE A 601 -4.22 21.86 -27.65
N GLU A 602 -3.04 21.28 -27.77
CA GLU A 602 -1.87 21.91 -28.36
C GLU A 602 -1.61 21.28 -29.73
N GLU A 603 -1.57 22.11 -30.78
CA GLU A 603 -1.26 21.67 -32.14
C GLU A 603 0.22 21.96 -32.49
N LYS A 604 0.95 20.92 -32.90
CA LYS A 604 2.32 20.97 -33.44
C LYS A 604 2.32 20.51 -34.90
N THR A 605 3.41 20.64 -35.67
CA THR A 605 3.39 20.41 -37.14
C THR A 605 2.89 19.00 -37.50
N TYR A 606 3.33 17.95 -36.78
CA TYR A 606 2.92 16.57 -37.02
C TYR A 606 2.46 15.84 -35.73
N SER A 607 1.93 16.59 -34.76
CA SER A 607 1.28 16.00 -33.58
C SER A 607 0.15 16.87 -33.04
N LEU A 608 -0.75 16.24 -32.28
CA LEU A 608 -1.80 16.88 -31.49
C LEU A 608 -1.67 16.38 -30.05
N ALA A 609 -1.58 17.29 -29.08
CA ALA A 609 -1.45 16.93 -27.67
C ALA A 609 -2.66 17.44 -26.88
N TRP A 610 -3.33 16.55 -26.15
CA TRP A 610 -4.42 16.88 -25.25
C TRP A 610 -3.91 16.94 -23.81
N HIS A 611 -3.83 18.16 -23.28
CA HIS A 611 -3.32 18.46 -21.94
C HIS A 611 -4.46 18.49 -20.94
N TYR A 612 -4.32 17.80 -19.81
CA TYR A 612 -5.33 17.75 -18.74
C TYR A 612 -4.76 18.08 -17.36
N ARG A 613 -3.59 18.73 -17.31
CA ARG A 613 -2.91 19.07 -16.07
C ARG A 613 -3.73 19.94 -15.10
N LYS A 614 -4.59 20.81 -15.64
CA LYS A 614 -5.48 21.70 -14.86
C LYS A 614 -6.88 21.10 -14.66
N ALA A 615 -7.15 19.90 -15.17
CA ALA A 615 -8.42 19.23 -14.95
C ALA A 615 -8.51 18.70 -13.51
N GLN A 616 -9.74 18.42 -13.06
CA GLN A 616 -9.98 17.78 -11.77
C GLN A 616 -9.23 16.44 -11.67
N SER A 617 -8.56 16.21 -10.54
CA SER A 617 -7.84 14.95 -10.27
C SER A 617 -8.77 13.74 -10.39
N GLY A 618 -8.34 12.73 -11.15
CA GLY A 618 -9.10 11.54 -11.50
C GLY A 618 -9.95 11.68 -12.77
N LEU A 619 -10.53 12.86 -13.02
CA LEU A 619 -11.34 13.10 -14.23
C LEU A 619 -10.45 13.15 -15.48
N GLY A 620 -9.31 13.84 -15.40
CA GLY A 620 -8.36 13.94 -16.50
C GLY A 620 -7.80 12.57 -16.92
N GLU A 621 -7.40 11.74 -15.95
CA GLU A 621 -6.89 10.38 -16.18
C GLU A 621 -7.97 9.45 -16.76
N LEU A 622 -9.21 9.53 -16.25
CA LEU A 622 -10.34 8.78 -16.79
C LEU A 622 -10.58 9.13 -18.27
N ARG A 623 -10.62 10.43 -18.58
CA ARG A 623 -10.86 10.93 -19.94
C ARG A 623 -9.70 10.62 -20.88
N ALA A 624 -8.46 10.67 -20.39
CA ALA A 624 -7.29 10.22 -21.15
C ALA A 624 -7.39 8.73 -21.51
N GLY A 625 -7.83 7.87 -20.59
CA GLY A 625 -8.02 6.44 -20.84
C GLY A 625 -9.13 6.15 -21.85
N GLU A 626 -10.28 6.84 -21.74
CA GLU A 626 -11.36 6.76 -22.72
C GLU A 626 -10.90 7.23 -24.11
N LEU A 627 -10.21 8.37 -24.15
CA LEU A 627 -9.70 8.94 -25.40
C LEU A 627 -8.69 8.02 -26.07
N MET A 628 -7.79 7.41 -25.28
CA MET A 628 -6.82 6.44 -25.78
C MET A 628 -7.51 5.20 -26.37
N ASN A 629 -8.53 4.66 -25.69
CA ASN A 629 -9.29 3.51 -26.19
C ASN A 629 -10.07 3.83 -27.47
N ASN A 630 -10.64 5.03 -27.55
CA ASN A 630 -11.38 5.52 -28.72
C ASN A 630 -10.45 5.68 -29.93
N LEU A 631 -9.30 6.32 -29.73
CA LEU A 631 -8.35 6.61 -30.80
C LEU A 631 -7.49 5.42 -31.24
N LYS A 632 -7.37 4.36 -30.42
CA LYS A 632 -6.38 3.28 -30.62
C LYS A 632 -6.38 2.68 -32.04
N TYR A 633 -7.55 2.31 -32.55
CA TYR A 633 -7.66 1.66 -33.86
C TYR A 633 -7.50 2.65 -35.01
N GLN A 634 -8.12 3.83 -34.92
CA GLN A 634 -8.05 4.88 -35.95
C GLN A 634 -6.64 5.48 -36.07
N ALA A 635 -5.93 5.61 -34.95
CA ALA A 635 -4.54 6.04 -34.93
C ALA A 635 -3.65 5.00 -35.65
N SER A 636 -3.78 3.72 -35.30
CA SER A 636 -2.97 2.66 -35.92
C SER A 636 -3.20 2.52 -37.42
N ASP A 637 -4.45 2.64 -37.89
CA ASP A 637 -4.80 2.56 -39.32
C ASP A 637 -4.17 3.71 -40.13
N LYS A 638 -4.00 4.88 -39.52
CA LYS A 638 -3.40 6.08 -40.12
C LYS A 638 -1.88 6.19 -39.92
N GLY A 639 -1.22 5.16 -39.40
CA GLY A 639 0.22 5.19 -39.11
C GLY A 639 0.59 6.16 -37.98
N LEU A 640 -0.32 6.39 -37.04
CA LEU A 640 -0.14 7.27 -35.89
C LEU A 640 0.12 6.45 -34.61
N GLN A 641 0.86 7.06 -33.70
CA GLN A 641 1.16 6.53 -32.38
C GLN A 641 0.47 7.40 -31.31
N LEU A 642 -0.15 6.76 -30.33
CA LEU A 642 -0.66 7.39 -29.12
C LEU A 642 0.37 7.28 -28.01
N LEU A 643 0.68 8.39 -27.36
CA LEU A 643 1.67 8.50 -26.31
C LEU A 643 1.05 9.12 -25.06
N THR A 644 1.20 8.44 -23.93
CA THR A 644 0.82 8.97 -22.61
C THR A 644 2.03 9.63 -21.97
N GLY A 645 1.92 10.91 -21.63
CA GLY A 645 2.91 11.66 -20.85
C GLY A 645 2.36 12.08 -19.49
N ASP A 646 3.12 12.88 -18.74
CA ASP A 646 2.66 13.47 -17.48
C ASP A 646 1.49 14.45 -17.72
N ARG A 647 0.27 13.97 -17.46
CA ARG A 647 -0.98 14.70 -17.64
C ARG A 647 -1.23 15.22 -19.06
N VAL A 648 -0.79 14.46 -20.05
CA VAL A 648 -1.00 14.72 -21.48
C VAL A 648 -1.18 13.41 -22.27
N LEU A 649 -2.04 13.41 -23.28
CA LEU A 649 -2.10 12.36 -24.31
C LEU A 649 -1.72 12.99 -25.66
N GLU A 650 -0.63 12.53 -26.26
CA GLU A 650 -0.15 13.02 -27.56
C GLU A 650 -0.40 12.00 -28.67
N VAL A 651 -0.95 12.47 -29.79
CA VAL A 651 -1.12 11.73 -31.04
C VAL A 651 -0.08 12.25 -32.02
N LYS A 652 0.79 11.39 -32.54
CA LYS A 652 1.83 11.78 -33.50
C LYS A 652 2.01 10.75 -34.60
N ASN A 653 2.67 11.12 -35.70
CA ASN A 653 3.04 10.16 -36.74
C ASN A 653 4.12 9.18 -36.24
N MET A 654 3.95 7.89 -36.52
CA MET A 654 4.89 6.82 -36.13
C MET A 654 6.29 6.98 -36.74
N ASP A 655 6.40 7.61 -37.91
CA ASP A 655 7.67 7.91 -38.57
C ASP A 655 8.46 9.04 -37.89
N VAL A 656 7.83 9.84 -37.01
CA VAL A 656 8.47 10.88 -36.20
C VAL A 656 8.97 10.26 -34.88
N ASN A 657 10.17 9.69 -34.95
CA ASN A 657 10.79 8.95 -33.85
C ASN A 657 12.20 9.49 -33.53
N LYS A 658 12.43 9.92 -32.27
CA LYS A 658 13.72 10.44 -31.80
C LYS A 658 14.86 9.42 -32.00
N GLY A 659 14.58 8.13 -31.81
CA GLY A 659 15.55 7.05 -32.02
C GLY A 659 16.00 6.90 -33.47
N LYS A 660 15.09 7.04 -34.45
CA LYS A 660 15.43 7.01 -35.88
C LYS A 660 16.31 8.20 -36.28
N ALA A 661 16.06 9.37 -35.70
CA ALA A 661 16.90 10.56 -35.87
C ALA A 661 18.32 10.36 -35.28
N ALA A 662 18.42 9.79 -34.08
CA ALA A 662 19.70 9.46 -33.46
C ALA A 662 20.50 8.42 -34.26
N LEU A 663 19.82 7.38 -34.79
CA LEU A 663 20.40 6.38 -35.70
C LEU A 663 20.96 7.04 -36.95
N THR A 664 20.19 7.88 -37.64
CA THR A 664 20.63 8.60 -38.85
C THR A 664 21.91 9.43 -38.60
N LEU A 665 22.07 9.99 -37.39
CA LEU A 665 23.25 10.78 -37.05
C LEU A 665 24.47 9.95 -36.67
N THR A 666 24.30 8.68 -36.29
CA THR A 666 25.36 7.77 -35.83
C THR A 666 25.74 6.70 -36.85
N GLU A 667 24.81 6.30 -37.72
CA GLU A 667 24.99 5.26 -38.73
C GLU A 667 26.09 5.65 -39.74
N GLY A 668 27.04 4.74 -39.96
CA GLY A 668 28.19 4.97 -40.83
C GLY A 668 29.22 5.98 -40.31
N LYS A 669 29.16 6.39 -39.04
CA LYS A 669 30.12 7.32 -38.42
C LYS A 669 30.83 6.70 -37.21
N ASP A 670 32.16 6.84 -37.18
CA ASP A 670 33.00 6.31 -36.09
C ASP A 670 33.05 7.25 -34.88
N TYR A 671 31.99 7.27 -34.05
CA TYR A 671 32.03 7.92 -32.74
C TYR A 671 32.58 6.95 -31.68
N ASP A 672 33.62 7.36 -30.95
CA ASP A 672 34.24 6.58 -29.86
C ASP A 672 33.63 6.89 -28.48
N PHE A 673 32.78 7.92 -28.42
CA PHE A 673 31.94 8.26 -27.28
C PHE A 673 30.54 8.66 -27.71
N ILE A 674 29.53 7.94 -27.22
CA ILE A 674 28.11 8.21 -27.48
C ILE A 674 27.43 8.31 -26.12
N ILE A 675 26.79 9.45 -25.84
CA ILE A 675 25.98 9.65 -24.64
C ILE A 675 24.61 10.25 -25.01
N ALA A 676 23.54 9.80 -24.34
CA ALA A 676 22.20 10.32 -24.55
C ALA A 676 21.48 10.55 -23.22
N PHE A 677 20.78 11.69 -23.14
CA PHE A 677 19.98 12.11 -22.00
C PHE A 677 18.54 12.33 -22.43
N GLY A 678 17.58 11.83 -21.65
CA GLY A 678 16.16 12.03 -21.90
C GLY A 678 15.30 11.70 -20.69
N ASP A 679 14.12 12.29 -20.58
CA ASP A 679 13.22 12.19 -19.43
C ASP A 679 11.85 11.58 -19.80
N ASP A 680 11.48 11.57 -21.09
CA ASP A 680 10.15 11.20 -21.55
C ASP A 680 10.09 9.79 -22.18
N TYR A 681 8.89 9.31 -22.52
CA TYR A 681 8.72 8.01 -23.16
C TYR A 681 9.30 7.96 -24.58
N THR A 682 9.36 9.09 -25.29
CA THR A 682 9.92 9.15 -26.65
C THR A 682 11.44 9.03 -26.66
N ASP A 683 12.12 9.39 -25.58
CA ASP A 683 13.56 9.19 -25.40
C ASP A 683 13.93 7.71 -25.22
N GLU A 684 12.99 6.86 -24.78
CA GLU A 684 13.20 5.41 -24.71
C GLU A 684 13.56 4.82 -26.07
N ASP A 685 13.04 5.40 -27.15
CA ASP A 685 13.36 4.98 -28.51
C ASP A 685 14.81 5.31 -28.87
N ILE A 686 15.38 6.41 -28.34
CA ILE A 686 16.81 6.71 -28.46
C ILE A 686 17.62 5.65 -27.72
N PHE A 687 17.23 5.34 -26.48
CA PHE A 687 17.99 4.40 -25.64
C PHE A 687 18.04 3.00 -26.22
N LYS A 688 16.95 2.55 -26.86
CA LYS A 688 16.87 1.26 -27.55
C LYS A 688 17.59 1.24 -28.91
N ALA A 689 17.62 2.38 -29.60
CA ALA A 689 18.23 2.50 -30.93
C ALA A 689 19.76 2.61 -30.89
N LEU A 690 20.31 3.24 -29.85
CA LEU A 690 21.76 3.42 -29.70
C LEU A 690 22.46 2.08 -29.38
N PRO A 691 23.73 1.92 -29.79
CA PRO A 691 24.47 0.67 -29.59
C PRO A 691 24.76 0.39 -28.11
N ASP A 692 25.04 -0.88 -27.79
CA ASP A 692 25.39 -1.33 -26.43
C ASP A 692 26.67 -0.68 -25.85
N THR A 693 27.45 0.03 -26.65
CA THR A 693 28.61 0.80 -26.19
C THR A 693 28.25 2.22 -25.73
N ALA A 694 27.04 2.71 -26.04
CA ALA A 694 26.55 4.03 -25.70
C ALA A 694 26.18 4.15 -24.22
N ILE A 695 26.34 5.34 -23.66
CA ILE A 695 25.94 5.69 -22.30
C ILE A 695 24.55 6.33 -22.40
N THR A 696 23.52 5.66 -21.92
CA THR A 696 22.13 6.14 -21.97
C THR A 696 21.66 6.48 -20.56
N ILE A 697 21.11 7.68 -20.39
CA ILE A 697 20.76 8.25 -19.08
C ILE A 697 19.32 8.74 -19.10
N LYS A 698 18.46 8.11 -18.29
CA LYS A 698 17.09 8.56 -18.02
C LYS A 698 17.09 9.67 -16.97
N VAL A 699 16.27 10.71 -17.14
CA VAL A 699 16.11 11.79 -16.16
C VAL A 699 14.74 11.69 -15.48
N GLY A 700 14.70 11.85 -14.16
CA GLY A 700 13.46 11.92 -13.38
C GLY A 700 12.78 10.58 -13.05
N SER A 701 13.02 9.52 -13.81
CA SER A 701 12.47 8.17 -13.56
C SER A 701 13.55 7.09 -13.62
N ASN A 702 13.35 6.00 -12.88
CA ASN A 702 14.25 4.85 -12.81
C ASN A 702 13.78 3.65 -13.66
N LEU A 703 12.56 3.68 -14.21
CA LEU A 703 12.03 2.65 -15.10
C LEU A 703 12.28 3.05 -16.56
N SER A 704 13.34 2.50 -17.16
CA SER A 704 13.79 2.87 -18.51
C SER A 704 14.65 1.78 -19.15
N ALA A 705 14.73 1.78 -20.48
CA ALA A 705 15.75 1.07 -21.25
C ALA A 705 17.14 1.71 -21.14
N ALA A 706 17.24 2.93 -20.60
CA ALA A 706 18.51 3.57 -20.29
C ALA A 706 19.33 2.74 -19.28
N LYS A 707 20.66 2.76 -19.46
CA LYS A 707 21.59 2.04 -18.57
C LYS A 707 21.73 2.71 -17.22
N PHE A 708 21.61 4.03 -17.19
CA PHE A 708 21.73 4.83 -15.99
C PHE A 708 20.55 5.79 -15.85
N TYR A 709 20.41 6.39 -14.67
CA TYR A 709 19.50 7.51 -14.47
C TYR A 709 20.10 8.62 -13.61
N LEU A 710 19.59 9.84 -13.84
CA LEU A 710 19.81 11.04 -13.04
C LEU A 710 18.47 11.53 -12.50
N ARG A 711 18.46 12.14 -11.32
CA ARG A 711 17.20 12.41 -10.60
C ARG A 711 16.45 13.61 -11.14
N ASN A 712 17.17 14.60 -11.66
CA ASN A 712 16.60 15.87 -12.04
C ASN A 712 17.53 16.61 -13.02
N PRO A 713 17.05 17.69 -13.66
CA PRO A 713 17.85 18.51 -14.55
C PRO A 713 19.13 19.09 -13.92
N GLN A 714 19.13 19.34 -12.61
CA GLN A 714 20.30 19.87 -11.93
C GLN A 714 21.46 18.86 -11.90
N GLU A 715 21.17 17.57 -11.67
CA GLU A 715 22.19 16.52 -11.77
C GLU A 715 22.72 16.36 -13.21
N VAL A 716 21.85 16.50 -14.22
CA VAL A 716 22.24 16.50 -15.64
C VAL A 716 23.22 17.64 -15.93
N ARG A 717 22.85 18.87 -15.54
CA ARG A 717 23.70 20.05 -15.73
C ARG A 717 25.04 19.93 -15.01
N ARG A 718 25.05 19.36 -13.80
CA ARG A 718 26.30 19.10 -13.06
C ARG A 718 27.21 18.13 -13.80
N LEU A 719 26.67 17.02 -14.30
CA LEU A 719 27.44 16.06 -15.09
C LEU A 719 27.96 16.71 -16.38
N LEU A 720 27.12 17.44 -17.12
CA LEU A 720 27.56 18.15 -18.33
C LEU A 720 28.64 19.21 -18.03
N THR A 721 28.50 19.93 -16.92
CA THR A 721 29.53 20.89 -16.47
C THR A 721 30.86 20.19 -16.20
N SER A 722 30.85 18.97 -15.67
CA SER A 722 32.08 18.21 -15.40
C SER A 722 32.87 17.91 -16.68
N PHE A 723 32.21 17.75 -17.83
CA PHE A 723 32.86 17.58 -19.13
C PHE A 723 33.57 18.85 -19.62
N THR A 724 33.16 20.02 -19.13
CA THR A 724 33.72 21.33 -19.52
C THR A 724 34.89 21.79 -18.64
N LYS A 725 35.12 21.14 -17.49
CA LYS A 725 36.23 21.48 -16.60
C LYS A 725 37.50 20.80 -17.12
N GLN A 726 38.40 21.58 -17.72
CA GLN A 726 39.73 21.10 -18.11
C GLN A 726 40.46 20.55 -16.88
N VAL A 727 40.81 19.27 -16.90
CA VAL A 727 41.92 18.76 -16.08
C VAL A 727 43.19 19.32 -16.72
N PRO A 728 44.08 20.01 -15.97
CA PRO A 728 45.36 20.42 -16.53
C PRO A 728 46.08 19.17 -17.02
N VAL A 729 46.41 19.14 -18.30
CA VAL A 729 47.40 18.21 -18.83
C VAL A 729 48.72 18.67 -18.24
N GLU A 730 49.10 18.15 -17.08
CA GLU A 730 50.49 18.21 -16.65
C GLU A 730 51.30 17.41 -17.66
N ALA A 731 52.11 18.14 -18.42
CA ALA A 731 53.10 17.59 -19.32
C ALA A 731 54.19 16.90 -18.48
N ILE A 732 54.31 15.57 -18.63
CA ILE A 732 55.50 14.79 -19.02
C ILE A 732 55.20 13.30 -18.84
#